data_AF-A0A7Y2NZA3-F1
#
_entry.id   AF-A0A7Y2NZA3-F1
#
_cell.length_a   1.000
_cell.length_b   1.000
_cell.length_c   1.000
_cell.angle_alpha   90.00
_cell.angle_beta   90.00
_cell.angle_gamma   90.00
#
_symmetry.space_group_name_H-M   'P 1'
#
loop_
_entity.id
_entity.type
_entity.pdbx_description
1 polymer ?
#
loop_
_entity_poly.entity_id
_entity_poly.type
_entity_poly.pdbx_seq_one_letter_code
_entity_poly.pdbx_strand_id
1 'polypeptide(L)'
;MAIVNTHVEAVQKLYVAYFNRPADHAGLDYWTNVVEAQKGSTTAVSAAFAAEAEYKTAYAGMTNAQVVNQVYLNLFGRAAETAGQTYWADLLTSGKITIDKVVAEIAKGAQTTDAESYENKVSGATAFTAQLDTKAEQDGYRGAAANTAAKAFITSITTDASLTVAVAPAALATTVGNVVAAGTPFTVVGALQSLEVAADAKAAFLVTADGDGKATTSTTDAKLATAVTTTEAAVVKLLGTIEAGDAVETTYTTGSAAVKAALIADQIAANTKALTDAQAAVATKAADVAKIAGLQSAISTAAAAKTADANATKAQGVAAADLAAKLAFYNASNTTQVTVAVDGTVTIPGVAEQPGPPVVPAVPAKPLIALNEAGTALVLATGVTETTNPGITALLASSTALEAAQVAATKATAAAVATQNTVDYIDTSAAEKIDLEAIRAKMTTVAEGNVPTEAQIAEQLAIYKATDNAKYLELKGLVDAFYDQTAIENPLTKALADAEAAASTAAKNIENFTKAQAALVKAQALVAEGKALDATVAAATKVFGDNGYAINNVVDATEFGSSKSDIFIAGEANSSIELFNLQGVDSLFIGSDYTLVKGALTTGNDAVLEAFVTSLNGNTVISLETSKFGSSAADAEVVVITLVGVDATTIQLNNGIITSVAPTV
;
A
#
# COMPACT_ATOMS: atom_id res chain seq x y z
N MET A 1 -38.29 21.16 9.46
CA MET A 1 -38.36 20.32 10.68
C MET A 1 -37.24 19.28 10.49
N ALA A 2 -37.24 18.13 11.15
CA ALA A 2 -36.38 17.04 10.72
C ALA A 2 -37.22 16.06 9.88
N ILE A 3 -36.59 15.38 8.92
CA ILE A 3 -37.25 14.35 8.10
C ILE A 3 -37.84 13.29 9.04
N VAL A 4 -39.13 12.98 8.86
CA VAL A 4 -39.79 11.92 9.61
C VAL A 4 -39.53 10.58 8.91
N ASN A 5 -38.48 9.88 9.34
CA ASN A 5 -37.95 8.68 8.66
C ASN A 5 -39.00 7.59 8.40
N THR A 6 -40.00 7.43 9.26
CA THR A 6 -41.08 6.44 9.09
C THR A 6 -41.96 6.69 7.87
N HIS A 7 -41.94 7.91 7.29
CA HIS A 7 -42.75 8.29 6.13
C HIS A 7 -41.93 8.53 4.86
N VAL A 8 -40.61 8.35 4.89
CA VAL A 8 -39.72 8.61 3.74
C VAL A 8 -40.14 7.77 2.53
N GLU A 9 -40.34 6.47 2.73
CA GLU A 9 -40.74 5.56 1.66
C GLU A 9 -42.09 5.98 1.04
N ALA A 10 -43.07 6.35 1.88
CA ALA A 10 -44.39 6.78 1.43
C ALA A 10 -44.34 8.06 0.59
N VAL A 11 -43.46 9.00 0.93
CA VAL A 11 -43.25 10.23 0.16
C VAL A 11 -42.48 9.96 -1.13
N GLN A 12 -41.42 9.15 -1.08
CA GLN A 12 -40.65 8.76 -2.28
C GLN A 12 -41.51 8.02 -3.29
N LYS A 13 -42.43 7.15 -2.83
CA LYS A 13 -43.46 6.51 -3.65
C LYS A 13 -44.28 7.51 -4.47
N LEU A 14 -44.65 8.65 -3.88
CA LEU A 14 -45.37 9.71 -4.60
C LEU A 14 -44.45 10.46 -5.57
N TYR A 15 -43.22 10.79 -5.18
CA TYR A 15 -42.28 11.48 -6.08
C TYR A 15 -41.95 10.66 -7.32
N VAL A 16 -41.72 9.34 -7.16
CA VAL A 16 -41.55 8.41 -8.28
C VAL A 16 -42.81 8.37 -9.15
N ALA A 17 -43.99 8.22 -8.56
CA ALA A 17 -45.24 8.10 -9.30
C ALA A 17 -45.59 9.34 -10.13
N TYR A 18 -45.49 10.53 -9.53
CA TYR A 18 -45.92 11.79 -10.17
C TYR A 18 -44.84 12.40 -11.07
N PHE A 19 -43.58 12.31 -10.65
CA PHE A 19 -42.48 13.09 -11.23
C PHE A 19 -41.34 12.23 -11.78
N ASN A 20 -41.33 10.91 -11.52
CA ASN A 20 -40.26 9.98 -11.92
C ASN A 20 -38.87 10.44 -11.47
N ARG A 21 -38.76 11.04 -10.28
CA ARG A 21 -37.50 11.52 -9.70
C ARG A 21 -37.48 11.29 -8.19
N PRO A 22 -36.30 11.30 -7.54
CA PRO A 22 -36.20 11.35 -6.09
C PRO A 22 -36.79 12.66 -5.54
N ALA A 23 -37.23 12.63 -4.28
CA ALA A 23 -37.50 13.86 -3.54
C ALA A 23 -36.21 14.67 -3.35
N ASP A 24 -36.29 15.99 -3.47
CA ASP A 24 -35.24 16.85 -2.93
C ASP A 24 -35.31 16.87 -1.39
N HIS A 25 -34.20 17.21 -0.72
CA HIS A 25 -34.13 17.12 0.73
C HIS A 25 -35.17 18.00 1.44
N ALA A 26 -35.40 19.22 0.95
CA ALA A 26 -36.38 20.15 1.55
C ALA A 26 -37.82 19.68 1.33
N GLY A 27 -38.13 19.18 0.14
CA GLY A 27 -39.40 18.56 -0.19
C GLY A 27 -39.66 17.32 0.67
N LEU A 28 -38.68 16.44 0.83
CA LEU A 28 -38.81 15.25 1.67
C LEU A 28 -39.07 15.61 3.14
N ASP A 29 -38.34 16.57 3.70
CA ASP A 29 -38.60 17.07 5.06
C ASP A 29 -40.03 17.60 5.18
N TYR A 30 -40.44 18.48 4.28
CA TYR A 30 -41.79 19.07 4.32
C TYR A 30 -42.89 18.01 4.23
N TRP A 31 -42.84 17.14 3.21
CA TRP A 31 -43.92 16.19 2.94
C TRP A 31 -43.99 15.06 3.97
N THR A 32 -42.86 14.61 4.52
CA THR A 32 -42.88 13.61 5.61
C THR A 32 -43.54 14.16 6.88
N ASN A 33 -43.32 15.44 7.20
CA ASN A 33 -44.01 16.11 8.30
C ASN A 33 -45.50 16.32 8.03
N VAL A 34 -45.90 16.57 6.77
CA VAL A 34 -47.33 16.61 6.38
C VAL A 34 -47.98 15.24 6.58
N VAL A 35 -47.34 14.15 6.17
CA VAL A 35 -47.85 12.79 6.35
C VAL A 35 -47.98 12.45 7.84
N GLU A 36 -46.99 12.81 8.66
CA GLU A 36 -47.04 12.63 10.11
C GLU A 36 -48.23 13.38 10.73
N ALA A 37 -48.42 14.65 10.37
CA ALA A 37 -49.57 15.44 10.85
C ALA A 37 -50.92 14.86 10.40
N GLN A 38 -50.96 14.17 9.27
CA GLN A 38 -52.13 13.46 8.73
C GLN A 38 -52.20 11.99 9.19
N LYS A 39 -51.47 11.62 10.25
CA LYS A 39 -51.49 10.28 10.86
C LYS A 39 -51.16 9.16 9.87
N GLY A 40 -50.17 9.38 9.00
CA GLY A 40 -49.73 8.43 7.99
C GLY A 40 -50.50 8.46 6.67
N SER A 41 -51.50 9.35 6.52
CA SER A 41 -52.25 9.47 5.26
C SER A 41 -51.49 10.29 4.21
N THR A 42 -51.30 9.71 3.03
CA THR A 42 -50.66 10.36 1.87
C THR A 42 -51.63 11.13 0.96
N THR A 43 -52.93 11.09 1.26
CA THR A 43 -53.97 11.66 0.39
C THR A 43 -53.79 13.16 0.16
N ALA A 44 -53.46 13.91 1.20
CA ALA A 44 -53.23 15.35 1.11
C ALA A 44 -52.00 15.69 0.25
N VAL A 45 -50.93 14.90 0.38
CA VAL A 45 -49.69 15.08 -0.41
C VAL A 45 -49.95 14.75 -1.88
N SER A 46 -50.65 13.65 -2.15
CA SER A 46 -51.05 13.24 -3.50
C SER A 46 -51.88 14.31 -4.21
N ALA A 47 -52.86 14.89 -3.52
CA ALA A 47 -53.67 15.99 -4.07
C ALA A 47 -52.83 17.26 -4.33
N ALA A 48 -51.87 17.57 -3.45
CA ALA A 48 -50.97 18.69 -3.64
C ALA A 48 -50.04 18.49 -4.86
N PHE A 49 -49.47 17.30 -5.04
CA PHE A 49 -48.58 16.99 -6.16
C PHE A 49 -49.29 17.14 -7.51
N ALA A 50 -50.55 16.71 -7.61
CA ALA A 50 -51.37 16.91 -8.81
C ALA A 50 -51.63 18.40 -9.11
N ALA A 51 -51.54 19.28 -8.11
CA ALA A 51 -51.72 20.72 -8.26
C ALA A 51 -50.42 21.49 -8.52
N GLU A 52 -49.25 20.86 -8.34
CA GLU A 52 -47.94 21.49 -8.50
C GLU A 52 -47.67 21.96 -9.93
N ALA A 53 -46.86 23.02 -10.06
CA ALA A 53 -46.48 23.57 -11.35
C ALA A 53 -45.65 22.58 -12.19
N GLU A 54 -44.79 21.78 -11.55
CA GLU A 54 -44.03 20.72 -12.22
C GLU A 54 -44.97 19.69 -12.87
N TYR A 55 -46.02 19.28 -12.15
CA TYR A 55 -47.02 18.36 -12.68
C TYR A 55 -47.77 18.99 -13.85
N LYS A 56 -48.35 20.17 -13.65
CA LYS A 56 -49.11 20.87 -14.70
C LYS A 56 -48.30 21.07 -15.98
N THR A 57 -47.01 21.37 -15.85
CA THR A 57 -46.10 21.54 -16.99
C THR A 57 -45.78 20.21 -17.67
N ALA A 58 -45.44 19.16 -16.90
CA ALA A 58 -45.06 17.86 -17.44
C ALA A 58 -46.20 17.18 -18.22
N TYR A 59 -47.45 17.40 -17.80
CA TYR A 59 -48.64 16.80 -18.42
C TYR A 59 -49.43 17.80 -19.28
N ALA A 60 -48.90 19.00 -19.53
CA ALA A 60 -49.57 20.02 -20.34
C ALA A 60 -49.83 19.52 -21.76
N GLY A 61 -51.07 19.68 -22.25
CA GLY A 61 -51.46 19.27 -23.59
C GLY A 61 -51.58 17.75 -23.82
N MET A 62 -51.34 16.93 -22.79
CA MET A 62 -51.56 15.49 -22.88
C MET A 62 -53.04 15.14 -22.76
N THR A 63 -53.48 14.16 -23.55
CA THR A 63 -54.77 13.49 -23.35
C THR A 63 -54.75 12.63 -22.09
N ASN A 64 -55.93 12.31 -21.53
CA ASN A 64 -56.03 11.41 -20.37
C ASN A 64 -55.34 10.05 -20.61
N ALA A 65 -55.41 9.51 -21.83
CA ALA A 65 -54.71 8.28 -22.19
C ALA A 65 -53.18 8.43 -22.12
N GLN A 66 -52.63 9.55 -22.59
CA GLN A 66 -51.19 9.84 -22.50
C GLN A 66 -50.75 10.04 -21.05
N VAL A 67 -51.55 10.73 -20.24
CA VAL A 67 -51.29 10.89 -18.79
C VAL A 67 -51.22 9.53 -18.10
N VAL A 68 -52.20 8.65 -18.34
CA VAL A 68 -52.21 7.29 -17.77
C VAL A 68 -50.97 6.50 -18.20
N ASN A 69 -50.58 6.58 -19.48
CA ASN A 69 -49.38 5.88 -19.95
C ASN A 69 -48.10 6.40 -19.29
N GLN A 70 -48.00 7.71 -19.07
CA GLN A 70 -46.85 8.29 -18.37
C GLN A 70 -46.78 7.82 -16.91
N VAL A 71 -47.91 7.66 -16.23
CA VAL A 71 -47.96 7.08 -14.88
C VAL A 71 -47.40 5.65 -14.88
N TYR A 72 -47.75 4.82 -15.87
CA TYR A 72 -47.16 3.49 -16.03
C TYR A 72 -45.64 3.52 -16.27
N LEU A 73 -45.14 4.45 -17.09
CA LEU A 73 -43.70 4.60 -17.32
C LEU A 73 -42.96 5.03 -16.05
N ASN A 74 -43.54 5.97 -15.30
CA ASN A 74 -42.98 6.45 -14.05
C ASN A 74 -42.88 5.31 -13.02
N LEU A 75 -43.98 4.59 -12.80
CA LEU A 75 -44.07 3.52 -11.81
C LEU A 75 -43.29 2.27 -12.21
N PHE A 76 -43.46 1.81 -13.46
CA PHE A 76 -43.07 0.45 -13.88
C PHE A 76 -42.00 0.42 -14.96
N GLY A 77 -41.67 1.56 -15.60
CA GLY A 77 -40.70 1.62 -16.69
C GLY A 77 -41.19 1.05 -18.02
N ARG A 78 -42.49 0.82 -18.16
CA ARG A 78 -43.13 0.28 -19.39
C ARG A 78 -44.42 1.01 -19.72
N ALA A 79 -44.90 0.87 -20.96
CA ALA A 79 -46.17 1.43 -21.39
C ALA A 79 -47.37 0.68 -20.78
N ALA A 80 -48.50 1.38 -20.66
CA ALA A 80 -49.77 0.82 -20.23
C ALA A 80 -50.35 -0.10 -21.32
N GLU A 81 -51.02 -1.18 -20.91
CA GLU A 81 -51.79 -2.00 -21.85
C GLU A 81 -52.99 -1.19 -22.38
N THR A 82 -53.29 -1.32 -23.67
CA THR A 82 -54.35 -0.54 -24.33
C THR A 82 -55.69 -0.59 -23.60
N ALA A 83 -56.09 -1.77 -23.09
CA ALA A 83 -57.35 -1.93 -22.37
C ALA A 83 -57.35 -1.18 -21.02
N GLY A 84 -56.27 -1.29 -20.24
CA GLY A 84 -56.12 -0.58 -18.96
C GLY A 84 -56.01 0.93 -19.16
N GLN A 85 -55.23 1.36 -20.15
CA GLN A 85 -55.09 2.76 -20.52
C GLN A 85 -56.45 3.39 -20.88
N THR A 86 -57.25 2.71 -21.70
CA THR A 86 -58.58 3.17 -22.11
C THR A 86 -59.52 3.27 -20.91
N TYR A 87 -59.55 2.23 -20.06
CA TYR A 87 -60.38 2.21 -18.85
C TYR A 87 -60.13 3.41 -17.94
N TRP A 88 -58.86 3.67 -17.60
CA TRP A 88 -58.51 4.81 -16.74
C TRP A 88 -58.77 6.16 -17.42
N ALA A 89 -58.47 6.26 -18.73
CA ALA A 89 -58.70 7.48 -19.49
C ALA A 89 -60.19 7.86 -19.58
N ASP A 90 -61.09 6.90 -19.73
CA ASP A 90 -62.54 7.13 -19.77
C ASP A 90 -63.09 7.58 -18.41
N LEU A 91 -62.58 7.01 -17.31
CA LEU A 91 -62.95 7.44 -15.96
C LEU A 91 -62.50 8.88 -15.66
N LEU A 92 -61.30 9.27 -16.13
CA LEU A 92 -60.80 10.64 -16.04
C LEU A 92 -61.62 11.59 -16.91
N THR A 93 -61.95 11.19 -18.14
CA THR A 93 -62.73 12.01 -19.09
C THR A 93 -64.15 12.25 -18.59
N SER A 94 -64.75 11.26 -17.94
CA SER A 94 -66.08 11.38 -17.34
C SER A 94 -66.10 12.06 -15.97
N GLY A 95 -64.94 12.43 -15.41
CA GLY A 95 -64.82 13.08 -14.10
C GLY A 95 -65.24 12.19 -12.92
N LYS A 96 -65.40 10.87 -13.13
CA LYS A 96 -65.77 9.91 -12.09
C LYS A 96 -64.66 9.68 -11.07
N ILE A 97 -63.42 9.90 -11.50
CA ILE A 97 -62.21 9.77 -10.70
C ILE A 97 -61.27 10.92 -11.07
N THR A 98 -60.45 11.33 -10.12
CA THR A 98 -59.38 12.30 -10.31
C THR A 98 -58.04 11.59 -10.51
N ILE A 99 -57.06 12.29 -11.07
CA ILE A 99 -55.77 11.68 -11.41
C ILE A 99 -55.02 11.14 -10.18
N ASP A 100 -55.21 11.75 -9.02
CA ASP A 100 -54.61 11.28 -7.77
C ASP A 100 -55.09 9.89 -7.36
N LYS A 101 -56.37 9.62 -7.58
CA LYS A 101 -56.95 8.30 -7.34
C LYS A 101 -56.51 7.28 -8.39
N VAL A 102 -56.36 7.69 -9.65
CA VAL A 102 -55.83 6.80 -10.71
C VAL A 102 -54.40 6.36 -10.40
N VAL A 103 -53.51 7.29 -10.03
CA VAL A 103 -52.12 6.98 -9.65
C VAL A 103 -52.08 6.01 -8.46
N ALA A 104 -52.89 6.26 -7.43
CA ALA A 104 -52.94 5.40 -6.24
C ALA A 104 -53.41 3.98 -6.55
N GLU A 105 -54.47 3.82 -7.35
CA GLU A 105 -55.01 2.50 -7.70
C GLU A 105 -54.09 1.74 -8.66
N ILE A 106 -53.43 2.41 -9.62
CA ILE A 106 -52.42 1.79 -10.50
C ILE A 106 -51.24 1.28 -9.67
N ALA A 107 -50.68 2.12 -8.79
CA ALA A 107 -49.56 1.74 -7.94
C ALA A 107 -49.91 0.56 -7.01
N LYS A 108 -51.13 0.55 -6.45
CA LYS A 108 -51.64 -0.56 -5.62
C LYS A 108 -51.86 -1.85 -6.41
N GLY A 109 -52.17 -1.74 -7.70
CA GLY A 109 -52.38 -2.88 -8.61
C GLY A 109 -51.10 -3.51 -9.15
N ALA A 110 -49.93 -2.96 -8.83
CA ALA A 110 -48.63 -3.46 -9.27
C ALA A 110 -48.39 -4.90 -8.80
N GLN A 111 -47.92 -5.76 -9.70
CA GLN A 111 -47.68 -7.17 -9.45
C GLN A 111 -46.40 -7.63 -10.15
N THR A 112 -45.74 -8.66 -9.61
CA THR A 112 -44.56 -9.29 -10.24
C THR A 112 -43.49 -8.25 -10.62
N THR A 113 -43.11 -8.16 -11.90
CA THR A 113 -42.09 -7.23 -12.42
C THR A 113 -42.46 -5.76 -12.23
N ASP A 114 -43.75 -5.41 -12.19
CA ASP A 114 -44.18 -4.03 -11.95
C ASP A 114 -43.96 -3.62 -10.50
N ALA A 115 -44.22 -4.54 -9.56
CA ALA A 115 -43.97 -4.32 -8.15
C ALA A 115 -42.45 -4.21 -7.90
N GLU A 116 -41.66 -5.11 -8.48
CA GLU A 116 -40.19 -5.08 -8.40
C GLU A 116 -39.63 -3.75 -8.95
N SER A 117 -40.03 -3.34 -10.15
CA SER A 117 -39.57 -2.09 -10.77
C SER A 117 -39.90 -0.88 -9.90
N TYR A 118 -41.13 -0.81 -9.37
CA TYR A 118 -41.55 0.31 -8.54
C TYR A 118 -40.79 0.36 -7.21
N GLU A 119 -40.63 -0.78 -6.52
CA GLU A 119 -39.88 -0.87 -5.27
C GLU A 119 -38.40 -0.53 -5.46
N ASN A 120 -37.80 -0.98 -6.56
CA ASN A 120 -36.41 -0.66 -6.90
C ASN A 120 -36.23 0.83 -7.16
N LYS A 121 -37.13 1.47 -7.92
CA LYS A 121 -37.11 2.92 -8.14
C LYS A 121 -37.24 3.71 -6.84
N VAL A 122 -38.13 3.28 -5.94
CA VAL A 122 -38.32 3.93 -4.62
C VAL A 122 -37.08 3.75 -3.74
N SER A 123 -36.43 2.58 -3.78
CA SER A 123 -35.19 2.32 -3.06
C SER A 123 -34.04 3.18 -3.59
N GLY A 124 -33.90 3.28 -4.92
CA GLY A 124 -32.93 4.17 -5.56
C GLY A 124 -33.17 5.63 -5.23
N ALA A 125 -34.43 6.09 -5.28
CA ALA A 125 -34.81 7.45 -4.88
C ALA A 125 -34.45 7.74 -3.42
N THR A 126 -34.70 6.78 -2.53
CA THR A 126 -34.36 6.90 -1.10
C THR A 126 -32.85 7.01 -0.89
N ALA A 127 -32.07 6.15 -1.54
CA ALA A 127 -30.60 6.19 -1.48
C ALA A 127 -30.05 7.52 -2.02
N PHE A 128 -30.58 7.99 -3.16
CA PHE A 128 -30.18 9.26 -3.75
C PHE A 128 -30.42 10.44 -2.80
N THR A 129 -31.63 10.59 -2.26
CA THR A 129 -31.93 11.72 -1.37
C THR A 129 -31.15 11.64 -0.06
N ALA A 130 -30.87 10.43 0.44
CA ALA A 130 -30.04 10.22 1.62
C ALA A 130 -28.58 10.65 1.41
N GLN A 131 -28.07 10.58 0.17
CA GLN A 131 -26.73 11.05 -0.19
C GLN A 131 -26.64 12.58 -0.35
N LEU A 132 -27.75 13.32 -0.35
CA LEU A 132 -27.72 14.79 -0.29
C LEU A 132 -27.43 15.26 1.15
N ASP A 133 -26.28 14.87 1.69
CA ASP A 133 -25.93 15.04 3.10
C ASP A 133 -25.21 16.36 3.41
N THR A 134 -24.71 17.05 2.38
CA THR A 134 -24.17 18.40 2.52
C THR A 134 -25.17 19.49 2.13
N LYS A 135 -24.99 20.68 2.71
CA LYS A 135 -25.81 21.86 2.35
C LYS A 135 -25.68 22.23 0.86
N ALA A 136 -24.49 22.06 0.28
CA ALA A 136 -24.22 22.35 -1.12
C ALA A 136 -24.98 21.39 -2.04
N GLU A 137 -25.02 20.09 -1.74
CA GLU A 137 -25.78 19.11 -2.52
C GLU A 137 -27.28 19.36 -2.43
N GLN A 138 -27.77 19.65 -1.23
CA GLN A 138 -29.16 20.02 -1.00
C GLN A 138 -29.54 21.31 -1.76
N ASP A 139 -28.60 22.25 -1.84
CA ASP A 139 -28.78 23.48 -2.59
C ASP A 139 -28.67 23.31 -4.11
N GLY A 140 -27.91 22.33 -4.58
CA GLY A 140 -27.72 22.04 -5.98
C GLY A 140 -28.83 21.21 -6.62
N TYR A 141 -29.60 20.43 -5.84
CA TYR A 141 -30.75 19.72 -6.40
C TYR A 141 -31.97 20.64 -6.57
N ARG A 142 -31.90 21.55 -7.55
CA ARG A 142 -32.94 22.56 -7.83
C ARG A 142 -33.10 22.82 -9.33
N GLY A 143 -34.31 23.21 -9.75
CA GLY A 143 -34.58 23.64 -11.12
C GLY A 143 -34.73 22.50 -12.14
N ALA A 144 -35.02 22.88 -13.39
CA ALA A 144 -35.42 21.94 -14.44
C ALA A 144 -34.29 21.00 -14.90
N ALA A 145 -33.05 21.48 -14.93
CA ALA A 145 -31.90 20.70 -15.37
C ALA A 145 -31.53 19.61 -14.35
N ALA A 146 -31.45 19.94 -13.05
CA ALA A 146 -31.27 18.96 -11.99
C ALA A 146 -32.40 17.93 -11.96
N ASN A 147 -33.66 18.39 -12.11
CA ASN A 147 -34.81 17.50 -12.22
C ASN A 147 -34.70 16.54 -13.41
N THR A 148 -34.16 16.99 -14.55
CA THR A 148 -33.95 16.14 -15.73
C THR A 148 -32.91 15.05 -15.46
N ALA A 149 -31.77 15.40 -14.85
CA ALA A 149 -30.74 14.44 -14.48
C ALA A 149 -31.25 13.42 -13.44
N ALA A 150 -32.00 13.88 -12.43
CA ALA A 150 -32.58 13.02 -11.41
C ALA A 150 -33.66 12.08 -11.98
N LYS A 151 -34.41 12.52 -13.01
CA LYS A 151 -35.34 11.66 -13.76
C LYS A 151 -34.62 10.57 -14.55
N ALA A 152 -33.49 10.89 -15.16
CA ALA A 152 -32.68 9.91 -15.88
C ALA A 152 -32.18 8.80 -14.94
N PHE A 153 -31.75 9.16 -13.71
CA PHE A 153 -31.37 8.20 -12.69
C PHE A 153 -32.50 7.22 -12.35
N ILE A 154 -33.69 7.70 -12.00
CA ILE A 154 -34.83 6.81 -11.68
C ILE A 154 -35.29 6.00 -12.88
N THR A 155 -35.23 6.56 -14.09
CA THR A 155 -35.56 5.84 -15.33
C THR A 155 -34.61 4.67 -15.59
N SER A 156 -33.35 4.79 -15.19
CA SER A 156 -32.36 3.72 -15.36
C SER A 156 -32.60 2.49 -14.49
N ILE A 157 -33.42 2.61 -13.44
CA ILE A 157 -33.67 1.56 -12.45
C ILE A 157 -34.97 0.83 -12.81
N THR A 158 -34.86 -0.44 -13.19
CA THR A 158 -36.00 -1.29 -13.62
C THR A 158 -35.97 -2.71 -13.06
N THR A 159 -34.81 -3.17 -12.56
CA THR A 159 -34.56 -4.51 -12.00
C THR A 159 -33.61 -4.42 -10.79
N ASP A 160 -33.56 -5.48 -9.99
CA ASP A 160 -32.63 -5.59 -8.84
C ASP A 160 -31.15 -5.37 -9.24
N ALA A 161 -30.77 -5.88 -10.42
CA ALA A 161 -29.42 -5.72 -10.96
C ALA A 161 -29.11 -4.26 -11.29
N SER A 162 -30.05 -3.56 -11.95
CA SER A 162 -29.89 -2.13 -12.26
C SER A 162 -29.87 -1.25 -10.99
N LEU A 163 -30.67 -1.60 -9.97
CA LEU A 163 -30.63 -0.92 -8.67
C LEU A 163 -29.24 -1.08 -8.04
N THR A 164 -28.72 -2.31 -7.97
CA THR A 164 -27.43 -2.62 -7.36
C THR A 164 -26.30 -1.79 -7.97
N VAL A 165 -26.30 -1.63 -9.30
CA VAL A 165 -25.33 -0.78 -10.00
C VAL A 165 -25.56 0.70 -9.70
N ALA A 166 -26.81 1.16 -9.72
CA ALA A 166 -27.16 2.57 -9.56
C ALA A 166 -26.87 3.10 -8.14
N VAL A 167 -27.00 2.29 -7.09
CA VAL A 167 -26.76 2.69 -5.69
C VAL A 167 -25.39 2.30 -5.16
N ALA A 168 -24.51 1.73 -6.00
CA ALA A 168 -23.12 1.52 -5.63
C ALA A 168 -22.47 2.87 -5.27
N PRO A 169 -21.71 2.99 -4.16
CA PRO A 169 -21.29 4.28 -3.62
C PRO A 169 -20.66 5.25 -4.63
N ALA A 170 -19.74 4.78 -5.47
CA ALA A 170 -19.10 5.62 -6.50
C ALA A 170 -20.06 6.06 -7.61
N ALA A 171 -20.96 5.17 -8.05
CA ALA A 171 -21.95 5.46 -9.10
C ALA A 171 -23.03 6.44 -8.59
N LEU A 172 -23.49 6.25 -7.36
CA LEU A 172 -24.46 7.13 -6.73
C LEU A 172 -23.86 8.52 -6.48
N ALA A 173 -22.61 8.60 -5.98
CA ALA A 173 -21.88 9.86 -5.83
C ALA A 173 -21.72 10.62 -7.15
N THR A 174 -21.37 9.91 -8.24
CA THR A 174 -21.29 10.51 -9.57
C THR A 174 -22.64 11.06 -10.02
N THR A 175 -23.71 10.30 -9.79
CA THR A 175 -25.08 10.72 -10.16
C THR A 175 -25.52 11.95 -9.37
N VAL A 176 -25.31 11.95 -8.05
CA VAL A 176 -25.62 13.10 -7.18
C VAL A 176 -24.82 14.32 -7.61
N GLY A 177 -23.52 14.17 -7.86
CA GLY A 177 -22.67 15.24 -8.37
C GLY A 177 -23.18 15.83 -9.69
N ASN A 178 -23.63 15.00 -10.62
CA ASN A 178 -24.21 15.45 -11.89
C ASN A 178 -25.52 16.23 -11.70
N VAL A 179 -26.41 15.77 -10.80
CA VAL A 179 -27.67 16.46 -10.50
C VAL A 179 -27.41 17.82 -9.84
N VAL A 180 -26.49 17.86 -8.88
CA VAL A 180 -26.07 19.08 -8.17
C VAL A 180 -25.44 20.07 -9.14
N ALA A 181 -24.55 19.63 -10.01
CA ALA A 181 -23.95 20.46 -11.05
C ALA A 181 -25.00 21.02 -12.00
N ALA A 182 -25.99 20.22 -12.39
CA ALA A 182 -27.06 20.66 -13.29
C ALA A 182 -28.01 21.71 -12.67
N GLY A 183 -28.17 21.74 -11.34
CA GLY A 183 -29.00 22.75 -10.66
C GLY A 183 -28.25 23.95 -10.12
N THR A 184 -26.92 23.91 -10.17
CA THR A 184 -26.06 25.04 -9.81
C THR A 184 -25.84 25.90 -11.05
N PRO A 185 -26.20 27.21 -11.04
CA PRO A 185 -25.91 28.09 -12.17
C PRO A 185 -24.42 28.06 -12.49
N PHE A 186 -24.09 27.83 -13.77
CA PHE A 186 -22.71 27.89 -14.22
C PHE A 186 -22.14 29.29 -13.97
N THR A 187 -20.97 29.34 -13.33
CA THR A 187 -20.14 30.54 -13.27
C THR A 187 -18.71 30.14 -13.61
N VAL A 188 -18.02 30.99 -14.36
CA VAL A 188 -16.62 30.73 -14.74
C VAL A 188 -15.75 30.57 -13.48
N VAL A 189 -15.99 31.40 -12.46
CA VAL A 189 -15.29 31.34 -11.16
C VAL A 189 -15.48 29.99 -10.47
N GLY A 190 -16.72 29.52 -10.30
CA GLY A 190 -16.99 28.25 -9.62
C GLY A 190 -16.47 27.04 -10.40
N ALA A 191 -16.50 27.09 -11.73
CA ALA A 191 -15.95 26.04 -12.57
C ALA A 191 -14.41 25.99 -12.49
N LEU A 192 -13.72 27.15 -12.45
CA LEU A 192 -12.27 27.21 -12.29
C LEU A 192 -11.83 26.70 -10.92
N GLN A 193 -12.53 27.07 -9.84
CA GLN A 193 -12.29 26.54 -8.50
C GLN A 193 -12.47 25.00 -8.45
N SER A 194 -13.48 24.48 -9.14
CA SER A 194 -13.70 23.02 -9.20
C SER A 194 -12.59 22.29 -9.96
N LEU A 195 -12.07 22.90 -11.03
CA LEU A 195 -10.93 22.37 -11.78
C LEU A 195 -9.64 22.40 -10.95
N GLU A 196 -9.38 23.50 -10.24
CA GLU A 196 -8.25 23.65 -9.31
C GLU A 196 -8.28 22.58 -8.22
N VAL A 197 -9.41 22.40 -7.54
CA VAL A 197 -9.58 21.35 -6.51
C VAL A 197 -9.34 19.94 -7.07
N ALA A 198 -9.81 19.66 -8.29
CA ALA A 198 -9.58 18.36 -8.94
C ALA A 198 -8.10 18.14 -9.27
N ALA A 199 -7.42 19.18 -9.77
CA ALA A 199 -5.99 19.13 -10.10
C ALA A 199 -5.13 18.96 -8.84
N ASP A 200 -5.44 19.68 -7.76
CA ASP A 200 -4.77 19.58 -6.47
C ASP A 200 -4.95 18.20 -5.85
N ALA A 201 -6.15 17.63 -5.92
CA ALA A 201 -6.41 16.28 -5.46
C ALA A 201 -5.54 15.26 -6.21
N LYS A 202 -5.40 15.40 -7.53
CA LYS A 202 -4.50 14.56 -8.35
C LYS A 202 -3.04 14.76 -7.94
N ALA A 203 -2.59 16.00 -7.74
CA ALA A 203 -1.22 16.29 -7.34
C ALA A 203 -0.89 15.71 -5.96
N ALA A 204 -1.76 15.91 -4.97
CA ALA A 204 -1.61 15.38 -3.62
C ALA A 204 -1.61 13.84 -3.58
N PHE A 205 -2.44 13.21 -4.42
CA PHE A 205 -2.41 11.76 -4.61
C PHE A 205 -1.03 11.29 -5.13
N LEU A 206 -0.47 11.95 -6.16
CA LEU A 206 0.82 11.54 -6.72
C LEU A 206 2.00 11.73 -5.75
N VAL A 207 1.94 12.73 -4.86
CA VAL A 207 2.87 12.86 -3.74
C VAL A 207 2.74 11.65 -2.80
N THR A 208 1.52 11.35 -2.36
CA THR A 208 1.29 10.25 -1.41
C THR A 208 1.64 8.87 -2.00
N ALA A 209 1.35 8.68 -3.29
CA ALA A 209 1.54 7.43 -4.00
C ALA A 209 3.02 7.08 -4.28
N ASP A 210 3.95 8.02 -4.12
CA ASP A 210 5.39 7.75 -4.27
C ASP A 210 5.97 6.89 -3.12
N GLY A 211 5.32 6.94 -1.96
CA GLY A 211 5.67 6.17 -0.77
C GLY A 211 6.96 6.58 -0.07
N ASP A 212 7.57 7.72 -0.40
CA ASP A 212 8.83 8.17 0.20
C ASP A 212 8.65 9.05 1.44
N GLY A 213 7.41 9.49 1.68
CA GLY A 213 7.00 10.27 2.85
C GLY A 213 7.38 11.75 2.80
N LYS A 214 7.79 12.27 1.63
CA LYS A 214 8.18 13.67 1.45
C LYS A 214 7.17 14.41 0.58
N ALA A 215 6.72 15.56 1.06
CA ALA A 215 5.78 16.41 0.32
C ALA A 215 6.39 17.06 -0.94
N THR A 216 7.72 17.03 -1.09
CA THR A 216 8.46 17.71 -2.17
C THR A 216 8.74 16.81 -3.37
N THR A 217 8.43 15.53 -3.28
CA THR A 217 8.59 14.56 -4.37
C THR A 217 7.24 13.96 -4.73
N SER A 218 7.11 13.53 -5.98
CA SER A 218 5.90 12.88 -6.45
C SER A 218 6.23 11.80 -7.48
N THR A 219 5.32 10.84 -7.58
CA THR A 219 5.33 9.85 -8.65
C THR A 219 4.60 10.38 -9.89
N THR A 220 4.55 9.58 -10.94
CA THR A 220 3.76 9.87 -12.15
C THR A 220 2.89 8.66 -12.50
N ASP A 221 1.82 8.88 -13.25
CA ASP A 221 0.97 7.76 -13.72
C ASP A 221 1.77 6.71 -14.51
N ALA A 222 2.78 7.15 -15.28
CA ALA A 222 3.68 6.24 -15.99
C ALA A 222 4.53 5.38 -15.03
N LYS A 223 5.01 5.96 -13.93
CA LYS A 223 5.72 5.21 -12.89
C LYS A 223 4.79 4.25 -12.14
N LEU A 224 3.55 4.65 -11.85
CA LEU A 224 2.54 3.77 -11.24
C LEU A 224 2.21 2.59 -12.15
N ALA A 225 2.03 2.84 -13.46
CA ALA A 225 1.83 1.77 -14.45
C ALA A 225 3.03 0.82 -14.52
N THR A 226 4.26 1.36 -14.47
CA THR A 226 5.49 0.56 -14.43
C THR A 226 5.55 -0.30 -13.16
N ALA A 227 5.11 0.22 -12.01
CA ALA A 227 5.04 -0.54 -10.76
C ALA A 227 4.08 -1.74 -10.87
N VAL A 228 2.94 -1.59 -11.55
CA VAL A 228 2.04 -2.72 -11.86
C VAL A 228 2.77 -3.77 -12.68
N THR A 229 3.41 -3.39 -13.79
CA THR A 229 4.14 -4.37 -14.63
C THR A 229 5.28 -5.08 -13.88
N THR A 230 5.99 -4.36 -12.99
CA THR A 230 7.08 -4.92 -12.19
C THR A 230 6.58 -5.93 -11.16
N THR A 231 5.50 -5.58 -10.46
CA THR A 231 4.89 -6.47 -9.44
C THR A 231 4.20 -7.66 -10.10
N GLU A 232 3.61 -7.48 -11.28
CA GLU A 232 3.03 -8.56 -12.08
C GLU A 232 4.09 -9.56 -12.52
N ALA A 233 5.26 -9.11 -12.99
CA ALA A 233 6.38 -9.99 -13.32
C ALA A 233 6.90 -10.77 -12.10
N ALA A 234 6.86 -10.18 -10.90
CA ALA A 234 7.22 -10.87 -9.66
C ALA A 234 6.23 -12.00 -9.31
N VAL A 235 4.93 -11.79 -9.52
CA VAL A 235 3.91 -12.85 -9.37
C VAL A 235 4.15 -13.96 -10.38
N VAL A 236 4.38 -13.62 -11.65
CA VAL A 236 4.60 -14.61 -12.72
C VAL A 236 5.78 -15.52 -12.42
N LYS A 237 6.90 -15.00 -11.91
CA LYS A 237 8.07 -15.80 -11.51
C LYS A 237 7.76 -16.85 -10.43
N LEU A 238 6.68 -16.69 -9.70
CA LEU A 238 6.27 -17.57 -8.61
C LEU A 238 5.07 -18.47 -8.99
N LEU A 239 4.53 -18.34 -10.22
CA LEU A 239 3.53 -19.25 -10.77
C LEU A 239 4.24 -20.52 -11.28
N GLY A 240 4.29 -21.57 -10.46
CA GLY A 240 4.99 -22.82 -10.74
C GLY A 240 6.51 -22.66 -10.71
N THR A 241 7.26 -23.74 -10.48
CA THR A 241 8.70 -23.75 -10.74
C THR A 241 8.94 -23.68 -12.24
N ILE A 242 9.11 -22.47 -12.78
CA ILE A 242 9.32 -22.25 -14.22
C ILE A 242 10.81 -22.44 -14.53
N GLU A 243 11.17 -23.43 -15.35
CA GLU A 243 12.27 -23.24 -16.29
C GLU A 243 11.80 -22.21 -17.33
N ALA A 244 12.56 -21.13 -17.54
CA ALA A 244 12.17 -20.02 -18.40
C ALA A 244 11.70 -20.49 -19.79
N GLY A 245 10.45 -20.15 -20.18
CA GLY A 245 9.89 -20.47 -21.50
C GLY A 245 8.61 -21.32 -21.53
N ASP A 246 7.97 -21.62 -20.39
CA ASP A 246 6.78 -22.47 -20.33
C ASP A 246 5.45 -21.73 -20.66
N ALA A 247 4.41 -22.51 -21.00
CA ALA A 247 3.09 -22.05 -21.40
C ALA A 247 2.39 -21.16 -20.35
N VAL A 248 2.73 -21.27 -19.06
CA VAL A 248 2.09 -20.52 -17.97
C VAL A 248 2.39 -19.02 -18.04
N GLU A 249 3.64 -18.62 -18.29
CA GLU A 249 4.02 -17.20 -18.44
C GLU A 249 3.29 -16.58 -19.64
N THR A 250 3.26 -17.31 -20.76
CA THR A 250 2.55 -16.88 -21.98
C THR A 250 1.04 -16.80 -21.74
N THR A 251 0.46 -17.79 -21.03
CA THR A 251 -0.97 -17.82 -20.70
C THR A 251 -1.34 -16.71 -19.73
N TYR A 252 -0.48 -16.39 -18.77
CA TYR A 252 -0.73 -15.31 -17.82
C TYR A 252 -0.67 -13.95 -18.52
N THR A 253 0.39 -13.70 -19.30
CA THR A 253 0.59 -12.40 -19.98
C THR A 253 -0.48 -12.09 -21.02
N THR A 254 -0.94 -13.11 -21.78
CA THR A 254 -1.99 -12.95 -22.81
C THR A 254 -3.41 -13.21 -22.30
N GLY A 255 -3.54 -13.73 -21.08
CA GLY A 255 -4.81 -14.12 -20.48
C GLY A 255 -5.70 -12.94 -20.07
N SER A 256 -7.02 -13.18 -20.06
CA SER A 256 -7.98 -12.23 -19.50
C SER A 256 -7.79 -12.09 -17.98
N ALA A 257 -8.40 -11.06 -17.38
CA ALA A 257 -8.38 -10.89 -15.91
C ALA A 257 -8.87 -12.15 -15.17
N ALA A 258 -9.88 -12.84 -15.72
CA ALA A 258 -10.38 -14.09 -15.16
C ALA A 258 -9.36 -15.23 -15.25
N VAL A 259 -8.62 -15.34 -16.35
CA VAL A 259 -7.54 -16.34 -16.51
C VAL A 259 -6.40 -16.07 -15.53
N LYS A 260 -5.97 -14.81 -15.39
CA LYS A 260 -4.93 -14.42 -14.41
C LYS A 260 -5.35 -14.76 -12.98
N ALA A 261 -6.59 -14.46 -12.62
CA ALA A 261 -7.13 -14.79 -11.30
C ALA A 261 -7.19 -16.30 -11.04
N ALA A 262 -7.58 -17.09 -12.05
CA ALA A 262 -7.60 -18.55 -11.95
C ALA A 262 -6.19 -19.13 -11.74
N LEU A 263 -5.19 -18.68 -12.51
CA LEU A 263 -3.79 -19.12 -12.35
C LEU A 263 -3.24 -18.81 -10.95
N ILE A 264 -3.56 -17.64 -10.41
CA ILE A 264 -3.18 -17.26 -9.04
C ILE A 264 -3.85 -18.19 -8.02
N ALA A 265 -5.15 -18.47 -8.18
CA ALA A 265 -5.88 -19.37 -7.29
C ALA A 265 -5.32 -20.79 -7.32
N ASP A 266 -4.99 -21.30 -8.51
CA ASP A 266 -4.37 -22.62 -8.69
C ASP A 266 -3.00 -22.68 -8.00
N GLN A 267 -2.18 -21.62 -8.12
CA GLN A 267 -0.88 -21.57 -7.44
C GLN A 267 -1.01 -21.53 -5.91
N ILE A 268 -2.01 -20.84 -5.37
CA ILE A 268 -2.30 -20.84 -3.93
C ILE A 268 -2.67 -22.25 -3.47
N ALA A 269 -3.52 -22.94 -4.22
CA ALA A 269 -3.90 -24.32 -3.92
C ALA A 269 -2.68 -25.26 -3.99
N ALA A 270 -1.83 -25.12 -5.01
CA ALA A 270 -0.61 -25.90 -5.17
C ALA A 270 0.37 -25.69 -4.01
N ASN A 271 0.65 -24.44 -3.63
CA ASN A 271 1.54 -24.11 -2.51
C ASN A 271 0.99 -24.64 -1.17
N THR A 272 -0.32 -24.52 -0.95
CA THR A 272 -0.99 -25.03 0.26
C THR A 272 -0.89 -26.56 0.35
N LYS A 273 -1.10 -27.24 -0.78
CA LYS A 273 -0.96 -28.69 -0.86
C LYS A 273 0.50 -29.11 -0.59
N ALA A 274 1.47 -28.43 -1.20
CA ALA A 274 2.89 -28.71 -0.99
C ALA A 274 3.30 -28.59 0.49
N LEU A 275 2.81 -27.56 1.20
CA LEU A 275 3.05 -27.42 2.64
C LEU A 275 2.42 -28.58 3.43
N THR A 276 1.17 -28.92 3.11
CA THR A 276 0.44 -30.01 3.78
C THR A 276 1.16 -31.34 3.60
N ASP A 277 1.56 -31.68 2.38
CA ASP A 277 2.30 -32.89 2.07
C ASP A 277 3.65 -32.92 2.79
N ALA A 278 4.39 -31.80 2.81
CA ALA A 278 5.67 -31.70 3.50
C ALA A 278 5.54 -31.83 5.02
N GLN A 279 4.51 -31.24 5.63
CA GLN A 279 4.22 -31.40 7.05
C GLN A 279 3.83 -32.85 7.41
N ALA A 280 3.07 -33.52 6.54
CA ALA A 280 2.77 -34.94 6.71
C ALA A 280 4.04 -35.80 6.62
N ALA A 281 4.98 -35.45 5.74
CA ALA A 281 6.29 -36.10 5.68
C ALA A 281 7.09 -35.90 6.96
N VAL A 282 7.14 -34.68 7.52
CA VAL A 282 7.79 -34.40 8.83
C VAL A 282 7.20 -35.28 9.92
N ALA A 283 5.86 -35.34 10.03
CA ALA A 283 5.19 -36.17 11.02
C ALA A 283 5.55 -37.66 10.88
N THR A 284 5.64 -38.15 9.64
CA THR A 284 6.02 -39.54 9.35
C THR A 284 7.48 -39.80 9.77
N LYS A 285 8.41 -38.92 9.42
CA LYS A 285 9.84 -39.10 9.75
C LYS A 285 10.13 -38.92 11.24
N ALA A 286 9.42 -38.03 11.92
CA ALA A 286 9.48 -37.92 13.37
C ALA A 286 8.96 -39.19 14.05
N ALA A 287 7.91 -39.82 13.51
CA ALA A 287 7.42 -41.10 14.01
C ALA A 287 8.43 -42.24 13.77
N ASP A 288 9.19 -42.23 12.67
CA ASP A 288 10.26 -43.19 12.44
C ASP A 288 11.41 -43.03 13.44
N VAL A 289 11.82 -41.80 13.75
CA VAL A 289 12.80 -41.50 14.81
C VAL A 289 12.31 -42.00 16.17
N ALA A 290 11.04 -41.78 16.50
CA ALA A 290 10.45 -42.19 17.79
C ALA A 290 10.40 -43.71 18.00
N LYS A 291 10.49 -44.53 16.93
CA LYS A 291 10.57 -46.00 17.05
C LYS A 291 11.90 -46.47 17.63
N ILE A 292 12.95 -45.65 17.54
CA ILE A 292 14.28 -45.98 18.06
C ILE A 292 14.41 -45.44 19.49
N ALA A 293 14.51 -46.34 20.46
CA ALA A 293 14.63 -45.97 21.87
C ALA A 293 15.87 -45.09 22.10
N GLY A 294 15.67 -43.95 22.77
CA GLY A 294 16.76 -43.01 23.10
C GLY A 294 17.16 -42.05 21.98
N LEU A 295 16.84 -42.32 20.70
CA LEU A 295 17.28 -41.51 19.57
C LEU A 295 16.77 -40.06 19.66
N GLN A 296 15.48 -39.87 19.96
CA GLN A 296 14.90 -38.53 20.10
C GLN A 296 15.59 -37.69 21.19
N SER A 297 15.98 -38.34 22.29
CA SER A 297 16.70 -37.69 23.38
C SER A 297 18.13 -37.34 22.98
N ALA A 298 18.80 -38.25 22.26
CA ALA A 298 20.16 -38.04 21.74
C ALA A 298 20.19 -36.87 20.74
N ILE A 299 19.25 -36.84 19.79
CA ILE A 299 19.09 -35.72 18.83
C ILE A 299 18.90 -34.38 19.58
N SER A 300 18.01 -34.35 20.57
CA SER A 300 17.74 -33.12 21.34
C SER A 300 18.97 -32.65 22.12
N THR A 301 19.73 -33.59 22.69
CA THR A 301 20.96 -33.29 23.44
C THR A 301 22.06 -32.79 22.51
N ALA A 302 22.25 -33.43 21.36
CA ALA A 302 23.21 -33.02 20.34
C ALA A 302 22.90 -31.63 19.78
N ALA A 303 21.63 -31.33 19.50
CA ALA A 303 21.20 -30.01 19.06
C ALA A 303 21.49 -28.92 20.10
N ALA A 304 21.25 -29.20 21.39
CA ALA A 304 21.55 -28.29 22.48
C ALA A 304 23.06 -28.05 22.62
N ALA A 305 23.88 -29.11 22.55
CA ALA A 305 25.33 -29.02 22.63
C ALA A 305 25.92 -28.25 21.45
N LYS A 306 25.45 -28.49 20.23
CA LYS A 306 25.83 -27.74 19.03
C LYS A 306 25.48 -26.25 19.13
N THR A 307 24.34 -25.93 19.74
CA THR A 307 23.96 -24.53 20.02
C THR A 307 24.90 -23.89 21.04
N ALA A 308 25.25 -24.62 22.10
CA ALA A 308 26.20 -24.15 23.10
C ALA A 308 27.60 -23.91 22.50
N ASP A 309 28.06 -24.80 21.61
CA ASP A 309 29.32 -24.68 20.87
C ASP A 309 29.36 -23.44 19.98
N ALA A 310 28.30 -23.21 19.19
CA ALA A 310 28.18 -22.01 18.37
C ALA A 310 28.19 -20.72 19.21
N ASN A 311 27.53 -20.73 20.37
CA ASN A 311 27.52 -19.58 21.28
C ASN A 311 28.87 -19.35 21.96
N ALA A 312 29.55 -20.42 22.38
CA ALA A 312 30.88 -20.32 22.98
C ALA A 312 31.93 -19.83 21.96
N THR A 313 31.86 -20.30 20.71
CA THR A 313 32.71 -19.81 19.62
C THR A 313 32.48 -18.34 19.32
N LYS A 314 31.22 -17.88 19.31
CA LYS A 314 30.90 -16.45 19.19
C LYS A 314 31.46 -15.64 20.36
N ALA A 315 31.32 -16.13 21.59
CA ALA A 315 31.86 -15.48 22.77
C ALA A 315 33.39 -15.38 22.74
N GLN A 316 34.08 -16.43 22.27
CA GLN A 316 35.51 -16.41 22.00
C GLN A 316 35.89 -15.33 20.98
N GLY A 317 35.14 -15.21 19.88
CA GLY A 317 35.35 -14.15 18.89
C GLY A 317 35.18 -12.74 19.46
N VAL A 318 34.16 -12.53 20.31
CA VAL A 318 33.94 -11.25 21.02
C VAL A 318 35.09 -10.94 21.97
N ALA A 319 35.53 -11.91 22.77
CA ALA A 319 36.65 -11.73 23.69
C ALA A 319 37.98 -11.43 22.95
N ALA A 320 38.20 -12.07 21.79
CA ALA A 320 39.36 -11.81 20.95
C ALA A 320 39.34 -10.38 20.38
N ALA A 321 38.17 -9.90 19.96
CA ALA A 321 38.00 -8.54 19.47
C ALA A 321 38.23 -7.49 20.58
N ASP A 322 37.72 -7.73 21.80
CA ASP A 322 37.96 -6.83 22.94
C ASP A 322 39.44 -6.79 23.34
N LEU A 323 40.11 -7.95 23.40
CA LEU A 323 41.55 -8.03 23.64
C LEU A 323 42.34 -7.24 22.59
N ALA A 324 41.99 -7.36 21.30
CA ALA A 324 42.62 -6.59 20.24
C ALA A 324 42.41 -5.08 20.42
N ALA A 325 41.21 -4.65 20.83
CA ALA A 325 40.91 -3.25 21.12
C ALA A 325 41.70 -2.73 22.33
N LYS A 326 41.81 -3.51 23.42
CA LYS A 326 42.61 -3.12 24.59
C LYS A 326 44.10 -3.09 24.29
N LEU A 327 44.60 -4.01 23.46
CA LEU A 327 45.98 -4.00 23.00
C LEU A 327 46.28 -2.76 22.17
N ALA A 328 45.39 -2.39 21.25
CA ALA A 328 45.51 -1.17 20.45
C ALA A 328 45.51 0.08 21.33
N PHE A 329 44.58 0.16 22.29
CA PHE A 329 44.53 1.26 23.26
C PHE A 329 45.81 1.34 24.10
N TYR A 330 46.29 0.20 24.61
CA TYR A 330 47.53 0.12 25.37
C TYR A 330 48.71 0.63 24.54
N ASN A 331 48.88 0.13 23.31
CA ASN A 331 49.97 0.53 22.43
C ASN A 331 49.89 2.00 21.97
N ALA A 332 48.69 2.57 21.86
CA ALA A 332 48.52 3.99 21.56
C ALA A 332 48.81 4.89 22.77
N SER A 333 48.61 4.39 23.99
CA SER A 333 48.77 5.15 25.24
C SER A 333 50.17 5.07 25.84
N ASN A 334 51.04 4.22 25.30
CA ASN A 334 52.37 3.94 25.84
C ASN A 334 53.45 4.12 24.76
N THR A 335 54.65 4.55 25.16
CA THR A 335 55.79 4.72 24.24
C THR A 335 56.40 3.39 23.79
N THR A 336 56.23 2.35 24.59
CA THR A 336 56.73 1.00 24.31
C THR A 336 55.57 0.11 23.90
N GLN A 337 55.65 -0.44 22.69
CA GLN A 337 54.63 -1.36 22.19
C GLN A 337 54.82 -2.77 22.75
N VAL A 338 53.72 -3.49 22.90
CA VAL A 338 53.68 -4.87 23.39
C VAL A 338 52.95 -5.77 22.41
N THR A 339 53.22 -7.06 22.53
CA THR A 339 52.50 -8.12 21.82
C THR A 339 51.84 -9.06 22.83
N VAL A 340 50.71 -9.64 22.43
CA VAL A 340 50.02 -10.69 23.18
C VAL A 340 50.29 -12.02 22.49
N ALA A 341 50.81 -12.99 23.23
CA ALA A 341 51.04 -14.34 22.75
C ALA A 341 49.73 -15.16 22.77
N VAL A 342 49.76 -16.33 22.13
CA VAL A 342 48.61 -17.24 22.05
C VAL A 342 48.14 -17.75 23.42
N ASP A 343 49.03 -17.80 24.40
CA ASP A 343 48.76 -18.18 25.79
C ASP A 343 48.29 -16.99 26.65
N GLY A 344 48.01 -15.84 26.03
CA GLY A 344 47.54 -14.63 26.69
C GLY A 344 48.63 -13.85 27.45
N THR A 345 49.88 -14.31 27.43
CA THR A 345 51.00 -13.56 28.01
C THR A 345 51.29 -12.30 27.18
N VAL A 346 51.72 -11.23 27.84
CA VAL A 346 52.02 -9.95 27.20
C VAL A 346 53.46 -9.56 27.48
N THR A 347 54.21 -9.29 26.41
CA THR A 347 55.64 -8.96 26.52
C THR A 347 55.98 -7.71 25.73
N ILE A 348 56.98 -6.98 26.23
CA ILE A 348 57.72 -6.00 25.43
C ILE A 348 58.69 -6.80 24.55
N PRO A 349 58.66 -6.62 23.22
CA PRO A 349 59.58 -7.29 22.32
C PRO A 349 61.04 -7.03 22.72
N GLY A 350 61.84 -8.09 22.75
CA GLY A 350 63.29 -7.97 22.92
C GLY A 350 63.94 -7.28 21.71
N VAL A 351 65.12 -6.70 21.91
CA VAL A 351 65.94 -6.18 20.82
C VAL A 351 66.87 -7.31 20.37
N ALA A 352 66.74 -7.75 19.12
CA ALA A 352 67.64 -8.75 18.56
C ALA A 352 69.08 -8.22 18.52
N GLU A 353 70.07 -9.12 18.60
CA GLU A 353 71.48 -8.76 18.47
C GLU A 353 71.72 -8.02 17.15
N GLN A 354 72.24 -6.80 17.22
CA GLN A 354 72.45 -5.98 16.03
C GLN A 354 73.90 -6.16 15.52
N PRO A 355 74.12 -6.69 14.30
CA PRO A 355 75.46 -6.88 13.77
C PRO A 355 76.06 -5.53 13.35
N GLY A 356 77.16 -5.13 14.01
CA GLY A 356 77.96 -3.94 13.72
C GLY A 356 78.85 -3.54 14.90
N PRO A 357 79.93 -2.73 14.73
CA PRO A 357 80.75 -2.27 15.85
C PRO A 357 80.18 -0.98 16.48
N PRO A 358 79.99 -0.92 17.81
CA PRO A 358 80.09 -2.02 18.76
C PRO A 358 78.87 -2.95 18.69
N VAL A 359 79.09 -4.26 18.88
CA VAL A 359 78.01 -5.27 18.89
C VAL A 359 77.09 -4.96 20.06
N VAL A 360 75.82 -4.70 19.75
CA VAL A 360 74.79 -4.46 20.77
C VAL A 360 74.22 -5.81 21.19
N PRO A 361 74.40 -6.25 22.46
CA PRO A 361 73.89 -7.54 22.94
C PRO A 361 72.36 -7.61 22.82
N ALA A 362 71.83 -8.80 22.56
CA ALA A 362 70.39 -9.02 22.55
C ALA A 362 69.78 -8.66 23.91
N VAL A 363 68.71 -7.87 23.90
CA VAL A 363 67.92 -7.56 25.09
C VAL A 363 66.74 -8.55 25.12
N PRO A 364 66.60 -9.38 26.15
CA PRO A 364 65.50 -10.35 26.22
C PRO A 364 64.14 -9.65 26.34
N ALA A 365 63.09 -10.31 25.83
CA ALA A 365 61.72 -9.83 25.95
C ALA A 365 61.32 -9.69 27.43
N LYS A 366 60.70 -8.56 27.78
CA LYS A 366 60.31 -8.27 29.17
C LYS A 366 58.82 -8.57 29.37
N PRO A 367 58.43 -9.48 30.28
CA PRO A 367 57.02 -9.78 30.52
C PRO A 367 56.32 -8.65 31.28
N LEU A 368 55.09 -8.34 30.87
CA LEU A 368 54.18 -7.44 31.58
C LEU A 368 52.97 -8.17 32.16
N ILE A 369 52.45 -9.15 31.42
CA ILE A 369 51.47 -10.12 31.90
C ILE A 369 52.07 -11.50 31.70
N ALA A 370 52.14 -12.29 32.77
CA ALA A 370 52.72 -13.62 32.77
C ALA A 370 51.84 -14.58 33.58
N LEU A 371 52.07 -15.88 33.42
CA LEU A 371 51.47 -16.87 34.30
C LEU A 371 52.04 -16.73 35.72
N ASN A 372 51.20 -16.97 36.73
CA ASN A 372 51.63 -17.09 38.12
C ASN A 372 52.59 -18.29 38.30
N GLU A 373 53.25 -18.40 39.46
CA GLU A 373 54.21 -19.50 39.74
C GLU A 373 53.60 -20.90 39.60
N ALA A 374 52.28 -21.02 39.77
CA ALA A 374 51.56 -22.27 39.59
C ALA A 374 51.20 -22.58 38.12
N GLY A 375 51.40 -21.65 37.19
CA GLY A 375 51.03 -21.80 35.78
C GLY A 375 49.52 -21.81 35.51
N THR A 376 48.70 -21.25 36.42
CA THR A 376 47.23 -21.42 36.44
C THR A 376 46.42 -20.16 36.15
N ALA A 377 47.05 -18.98 36.21
CA ALA A 377 46.38 -17.71 35.96
C ALA A 377 47.34 -16.66 35.44
N LEU A 378 46.86 -15.83 34.51
CA LEU A 378 47.55 -14.62 34.09
C LEU A 378 47.53 -13.58 35.21
N VAL A 379 48.69 -13.01 35.49
CA VAL A 379 48.90 -11.96 36.50
C VAL A 379 49.85 -10.89 35.96
N LEU A 380 49.81 -9.70 36.54
CA LEU A 380 50.81 -8.67 36.25
C LEU A 380 52.19 -9.13 36.76
N ALA A 381 53.23 -8.93 35.95
CA ALA A 381 54.59 -9.20 36.36
C ALA A 381 55.03 -8.28 37.52
N THR A 382 55.97 -8.73 38.34
CA THR A 382 56.44 -7.98 39.52
C THR A 382 56.90 -6.57 39.14
N GLY A 383 56.31 -5.56 39.79
CA GLY A 383 56.63 -4.14 39.56
C GLY A 383 55.89 -3.48 38.38
N VAL A 384 55.01 -4.20 37.69
CA VAL A 384 54.10 -3.65 36.67
C VAL A 384 52.85 -3.08 37.36
N THR A 385 52.56 -1.81 37.12
CA THR A 385 51.41 -1.10 37.72
C THR A 385 50.74 -0.23 36.67
N GLU A 386 49.50 0.20 36.92
CA GLU A 386 48.83 1.15 36.00
C GLU A 386 49.52 2.51 35.93
N THR A 387 50.20 2.92 37.00
CA THR A 387 50.96 4.17 36.99
C THR A 387 52.13 4.10 36.02
N THR A 388 52.73 2.92 35.85
CA THR A 388 53.89 2.71 34.97
C THR A 388 53.52 2.20 33.58
N ASN A 389 52.33 1.61 33.42
CA ASN A 389 51.84 1.01 32.17
C ASN A 389 50.32 1.24 32.00
N PRO A 390 49.86 2.47 31.69
CA PRO A 390 48.44 2.77 31.56
C PRO A 390 47.70 1.83 30.60
N GLY A 391 46.60 1.24 31.09
CA GLY A 391 45.76 0.28 30.38
C GLY A 391 46.13 -1.19 30.60
N ILE A 392 47.17 -1.51 31.39
CA ILE A 392 47.64 -2.89 31.56
C ILE A 392 46.63 -3.79 32.30
N THR A 393 45.82 -3.24 33.20
CA THR A 393 44.77 -3.97 33.93
C THR A 393 43.62 -4.32 33.00
N ALA A 394 43.24 -3.40 32.11
CA ALA A 394 42.22 -3.67 31.09
C ALA A 394 42.71 -4.73 30.10
N LEU A 395 44.00 -4.67 29.74
CA LEU A 395 44.64 -5.66 28.87
C LEU A 395 44.71 -7.04 29.54
N LEU A 396 45.08 -7.10 30.83
CA LEU A 396 45.07 -8.34 31.63
C LEU A 396 43.66 -8.93 31.71
N ALA A 397 42.66 -8.13 32.08
CA ALA A 397 41.28 -8.58 32.18
C ALA A 397 40.76 -9.16 30.86
N SER A 398 41.08 -8.53 29.73
CA SER A 398 40.66 -8.99 28.40
C SER A 398 41.40 -10.25 27.97
N SER A 399 42.68 -10.39 28.35
CA SER A 399 43.47 -11.59 28.08
C SER A 399 42.93 -12.80 28.87
N THR A 400 42.65 -12.62 30.17
CA THR A 400 42.01 -13.64 31.00
C THR A 400 40.61 -14.00 30.49
N ALA A 401 39.83 -13.02 30.01
CA ALA A 401 38.51 -13.28 29.44
C ALA A 401 38.59 -14.11 28.15
N LEU A 402 39.58 -13.87 27.28
CA LEU A 402 39.80 -14.68 26.08
C LEU A 402 40.20 -16.11 26.44
N GLU A 403 41.12 -16.30 27.39
CA GLU A 403 41.52 -17.63 27.87
C GLU A 403 40.32 -18.42 28.40
N ALA A 404 39.47 -17.79 29.23
CA ALA A 404 38.25 -18.39 29.73
C ALA A 404 37.26 -18.75 28.61
N ALA A 405 37.09 -17.87 27.61
CA ALA A 405 36.22 -18.11 26.47
C ALA A 405 36.72 -19.24 25.56
N GLN A 406 38.05 -19.36 25.36
CA GLN A 406 38.67 -20.46 24.61
C GLN A 406 38.48 -21.82 25.31
N VAL A 407 38.61 -21.86 26.64
CA VAL A 407 38.34 -23.07 27.43
C VAL A 407 36.87 -23.45 27.34
N ALA A 408 35.96 -22.47 27.43
CA ALA A 408 34.52 -22.70 27.28
C ALA A 408 34.17 -23.22 25.88
N ALA A 409 34.74 -22.63 24.82
CA ALA A 409 34.58 -23.09 23.44
C ALA A 409 35.07 -24.53 23.29
N THR A 410 36.29 -24.83 23.74
CA THR A 410 36.86 -26.20 23.67
C THR A 410 35.98 -27.23 24.38
N LYS A 411 35.47 -26.91 25.57
CA LYS A 411 34.54 -27.78 26.31
C LYS A 411 33.22 -27.97 25.56
N ALA A 412 32.67 -26.90 24.98
CA ALA A 412 31.42 -26.95 24.23
C ALA A 412 31.59 -27.75 22.93
N THR A 413 32.70 -27.60 22.21
CA THR A 413 33.04 -28.41 21.03
C THR A 413 33.16 -29.88 21.40
N ALA A 414 33.89 -30.21 22.48
CA ALA A 414 34.01 -31.58 22.96
C ALA A 414 32.66 -32.19 23.36
N ALA A 415 31.79 -31.40 24.01
CA ALA A 415 30.44 -31.83 24.34
C ALA A 415 29.58 -32.06 23.07
N ALA A 416 29.66 -31.16 22.08
CA ALA A 416 28.94 -31.29 20.82
C ALA A 416 29.36 -32.57 20.09
N VAL A 417 30.66 -32.83 19.95
CA VAL A 417 31.19 -34.06 19.36
C VAL A 417 30.70 -35.29 20.12
N ALA A 418 30.85 -35.33 21.44
CA ALA A 418 30.43 -36.48 22.24
C ALA A 418 28.93 -36.79 22.10
N THR A 419 28.08 -35.76 22.11
CA THR A 419 26.64 -35.94 21.95
C THR A 419 26.24 -36.32 20.52
N GLN A 420 26.99 -35.86 19.51
CA GLN A 420 26.78 -36.24 18.12
C GLN A 420 27.16 -37.70 17.89
N ASN A 421 28.29 -38.15 18.46
CA ASN A 421 28.70 -39.55 18.43
C ASN A 421 27.61 -40.49 18.99
N THR A 422 26.90 -40.07 20.04
CA THR A 422 25.74 -40.83 20.55
C THR A 422 24.59 -40.91 19.55
N VAL A 423 24.34 -39.86 18.76
CA VAL A 423 23.35 -39.91 17.67
C VAL A 423 23.82 -40.86 16.58
N ASP A 424 25.08 -40.75 16.16
CA ASP A 424 25.69 -41.57 15.10
C ASP A 424 25.68 -43.06 15.47
N TYR A 425 25.91 -43.35 16.75
CA TYR A 425 25.82 -44.71 17.29
C TYR A 425 24.38 -45.25 17.33
N ILE A 426 23.36 -44.42 17.56
CA ILE A 426 21.96 -44.88 17.67
C ILE A 426 21.28 -44.95 16.30
N ASP A 427 21.57 -44.01 15.39
CA ASP A 427 21.03 -43.92 14.03
C ASP A 427 21.97 -44.57 13.02
N THR A 428 22.46 -45.78 13.31
CA THR A 428 23.44 -46.46 12.48
C THR A 428 22.85 -46.98 11.16
N SER A 429 23.48 -46.63 10.05
CA SER A 429 23.19 -47.18 8.71
C SER A 429 23.52 -48.67 8.59
N ALA A 430 23.11 -49.29 7.48
CA ALA A 430 23.44 -50.68 7.19
C ALA A 430 24.94 -50.91 6.93
N ALA A 431 25.64 -49.89 6.40
CA ALA A 431 27.08 -49.97 6.14
C ALA A 431 27.87 -49.90 7.44
N GLU A 432 27.55 -48.94 8.32
CA GLU A 432 28.22 -48.73 9.61
C GLU A 432 28.03 -49.90 10.59
N LYS A 433 26.96 -50.69 10.45
CA LYS A 433 26.81 -51.94 11.20
C LYS A 433 27.92 -52.95 10.94
N ILE A 434 28.54 -52.90 9.75
CA ILE A 434 29.70 -53.75 9.42
C ILE A 434 30.92 -53.31 10.24
N ASP A 435 31.12 -52.00 10.42
CA ASP A 435 32.23 -51.46 11.20
C ASP A 435 32.06 -51.74 12.69
N LEU A 436 30.84 -51.63 13.22
CA LEU A 436 30.53 -52.03 14.60
C LEU A 436 30.77 -53.53 14.83
N GLU A 437 30.54 -54.37 13.83
CA GLU A 437 30.86 -55.80 13.92
C GLU A 437 32.38 -56.04 13.94
N ALA A 438 33.17 -55.25 13.20
CA ALA A 438 34.63 -55.28 13.26
C ALA A 438 35.16 -54.85 14.63
N ILE A 439 34.55 -53.84 15.25
CA ILE A 439 34.82 -53.43 16.63
C ILE A 439 34.49 -54.58 17.59
N ARG A 440 33.28 -55.15 17.49
CA ARG A 440 32.84 -56.29 18.31
C ARG A 440 33.80 -57.47 18.24
N ALA A 441 34.32 -57.79 17.06
CA ALA A 441 35.27 -58.88 16.86
C ALA A 441 36.57 -58.74 17.69
N LYS A 442 36.90 -57.53 18.16
CA LYS A 442 38.05 -57.25 19.04
C LYS A 442 37.69 -57.20 20.52
N MET A 443 36.42 -57.32 20.87
CA MET A 443 35.92 -57.30 22.24
C MET A 443 35.77 -58.71 22.81
N THR A 444 35.96 -58.85 24.12
CA THR A 444 35.74 -60.11 24.86
C THR A 444 34.46 -60.12 25.68
N THR A 445 33.86 -58.94 25.88
CA THR A 445 32.69 -58.72 26.74
C THR A 445 31.36 -58.83 26.00
N VAL A 446 31.36 -58.96 24.67
CA VAL A 446 30.16 -58.96 23.82
C VAL A 446 30.11 -60.24 22.99
N ALA A 447 28.99 -60.95 23.08
CA ALA A 447 28.77 -62.20 22.35
C ALA A 447 28.64 -61.97 20.83
N GLU A 448 29.01 -62.98 20.04
CA GLU A 448 28.89 -62.97 18.58
C GLU A 448 27.41 -62.78 18.15
N GLY A 449 27.19 -61.93 17.14
CA GLY A 449 25.85 -61.58 16.65
C GLY A 449 25.17 -60.43 17.41
N ASN A 450 25.78 -59.88 18.46
CA ASN A 450 25.30 -58.69 19.16
C ASN A 450 26.09 -57.43 18.76
N VAL A 451 25.39 -56.32 18.53
CA VAL A 451 26.01 -55.01 18.31
C VAL A 451 26.49 -54.44 19.67
N PRO A 452 27.77 -54.04 19.80
CA PRO A 452 28.36 -53.63 21.06
C PRO A 452 27.96 -52.20 21.44
N THR A 453 27.36 -52.00 22.61
CA THR A 453 26.97 -50.65 23.11
C THR A 453 28.18 -49.74 23.37
N GLU A 454 28.00 -48.41 23.32
CA GLU A 454 29.04 -47.45 23.69
C GLU A 454 29.64 -47.73 25.07
N ALA A 455 28.80 -48.09 26.04
CA ALA A 455 29.25 -48.43 27.39
C ALA A 455 30.15 -49.68 27.41
N GLN A 456 29.81 -50.71 26.63
CA GLN A 456 30.62 -51.92 26.53
C GLN A 456 31.94 -51.66 25.79
N ILE A 457 31.93 -50.81 24.75
CA ILE A 457 33.15 -50.39 24.04
C ILE A 457 34.06 -49.64 25.00
N ALA A 458 33.53 -48.68 25.76
CA ALA A 458 34.29 -47.91 26.75
C ALA A 458 34.87 -48.80 27.87
N GLU A 459 34.08 -49.74 28.38
CA GLU A 459 34.53 -50.71 29.38
C GLU A 459 35.68 -51.58 28.84
N GLN A 460 35.54 -52.10 27.62
CA GLN A 460 36.57 -52.92 27.00
C GLN A 460 37.87 -52.13 26.73
N LEU A 461 37.76 -50.88 26.27
CA LEU A 461 38.91 -49.98 26.11
C LEU A 461 39.62 -49.73 27.43
N ALA A 462 38.89 -49.52 28.52
CA ALA A 462 39.46 -49.33 29.86
C ALA A 462 40.22 -50.57 30.34
N ILE A 463 39.64 -51.76 30.14
CA ILE A 463 40.29 -53.03 30.44
C ILE A 463 41.61 -53.15 29.67
N TYR A 464 41.58 -53.01 28.35
CA TYR A 464 42.80 -53.13 27.53
C TYR A 464 43.84 -52.07 27.85
N LYS A 465 43.44 -50.82 28.15
CA LYS A 465 44.38 -49.79 28.57
C LYS A 465 45.16 -50.17 29.82
N ALA A 466 44.52 -50.90 30.74
CA ALA A 466 45.14 -51.36 31.97
C ALA A 466 45.95 -52.66 31.80
N THR A 467 45.57 -53.53 30.87
CA THR A 467 46.14 -54.89 30.77
C THR A 467 47.03 -55.14 29.56
N ASP A 468 46.76 -54.51 28.42
CA ASP A 468 47.40 -54.80 27.12
C ASP A 468 47.35 -53.59 26.17
N ASN A 469 48.46 -52.83 26.15
CA ASN A 469 48.55 -51.60 25.35
C ASN A 469 48.43 -51.85 23.83
N ALA A 470 48.83 -53.02 23.34
CA ALA A 470 48.72 -53.34 21.91
C ALA A 470 47.24 -53.52 21.51
N LYS A 471 46.48 -54.28 22.30
CA LYS A 471 45.03 -54.44 22.10
C LYS A 471 44.26 -53.13 22.30
N TYR A 472 44.70 -52.28 23.22
CA TYR A 472 44.13 -50.95 23.42
C TYR A 472 44.26 -50.10 22.16
N LEU A 473 45.47 -49.99 21.60
CA LEU A 473 45.71 -49.19 20.39
C LEU A 473 44.94 -49.73 19.18
N GLU A 474 44.84 -51.05 19.04
CA GLU A 474 44.08 -51.69 17.96
C GLU A 474 42.57 -51.41 18.07
N LEU A 475 41.95 -51.66 19.23
CA LEU A 475 40.53 -51.39 19.46
C LEU A 475 40.23 -49.90 19.34
N LYS A 476 41.09 -49.05 19.92
CA LYS A 476 40.94 -47.59 19.85
C LYS A 476 41.00 -47.10 18.41
N GLY A 477 41.91 -47.63 17.58
CA GLY A 477 42.01 -47.25 16.17
C GLY A 477 40.74 -47.55 15.38
N LEU A 478 40.08 -48.68 15.65
CA LEU A 478 38.79 -49.02 15.02
C LEU A 478 37.65 -48.11 15.50
N VAL A 479 37.61 -47.81 16.80
CA VAL A 479 36.59 -46.91 17.38
C VAL A 479 36.75 -45.48 16.87
N ASP A 480 37.99 -44.97 16.85
CA ASP A 480 38.29 -43.67 16.27
C ASP A 480 37.89 -43.63 14.79
N ALA A 481 38.25 -44.65 14.01
CA ALA A 481 37.88 -44.74 12.60
C ALA A 481 36.36 -44.81 12.36
N PHE A 482 35.58 -45.37 13.29
CA PHE A 482 34.12 -45.38 13.22
C PHE A 482 33.50 -43.99 13.41
N TYR A 483 34.01 -43.22 14.38
CA TYR A 483 33.51 -41.87 14.64
C TYR A 483 34.14 -40.79 13.74
N ASP A 484 35.31 -41.03 13.16
CA ASP A 484 35.98 -40.12 12.22
C ASP A 484 35.49 -40.28 10.77
N GLN A 485 34.50 -41.13 10.51
CA GLN A 485 33.98 -41.31 9.16
C GLN A 485 33.42 -39.99 8.61
N THR A 486 33.91 -39.58 7.44
CA THR A 486 33.50 -38.32 6.81
C THR A 486 32.11 -38.38 6.17
N ALA A 487 31.50 -39.57 6.12
CA ALA A 487 30.22 -39.85 5.49
C ALA A 487 29.28 -40.64 6.42
N ILE A 488 29.30 -40.37 7.73
CA ILE A 488 28.32 -40.95 8.65
C ILE A 488 26.92 -40.68 8.10
N GLU A 489 26.18 -41.75 7.81
CA GLU A 489 24.81 -41.66 7.33
C GLU A 489 23.89 -41.94 8.50
N ASN A 490 23.35 -40.88 9.11
CA ASN A 490 22.25 -40.97 10.08
C ASN A 490 20.92 -40.96 9.30
N PRO A 491 20.41 -42.10 8.77
CA PRO A 491 19.35 -42.10 7.78
C PRO A 491 18.05 -41.53 8.31
N LEU A 492 17.69 -41.77 9.58
CA LEU A 492 16.43 -41.28 10.14
C LEU A 492 16.52 -39.79 10.44
N THR A 493 17.61 -39.35 11.04
CA THR A 493 17.88 -37.95 11.36
C THR A 493 17.99 -37.12 10.08
N LYS A 494 18.68 -37.65 9.06
CA LYS A 494 18.77 -37.00 7.74
C LYS A 494 17.40 -36.92 7.07
N ALA A 495 16.62 -38.01 7.05
CA ALA A 495 15.30 -38.00 6.44
C ALA A 495 14.33 -37.02 7.14
N LEU A 496 14.42 -36.89 8.46
CA LEU A 496 13.67 -35.88 9.21
C LEU A 496 14.11 -34.46 8.83
N ALA A 497 15.41 -34.19 8.81
CA ALA A 497 15.94 -32.88 8.43
C ALA A 497 15.57 -32.47 6.99
N ASP A 498 15.62 -33.42 6.04
CA ASP A 498 15.21 -33.19 4.65
C ASP A 498 13.71 -32.85 4.57
N ALA A 499 12.86 -33.54 5.34
CA ALA A 499 11.42 -33.27 5.40
C ALA A 499 11.12 -31.89 6.04
N GLU A 500 11.82 -31.53 7.10
CA GLU A 500 11.70 -30.20 7.75
C GLU A 500 12.15 -29.07 6.80
N ALA A 501 13.23 -29.29 6.04
CA ALA A 501 13.70 -28.35 5.03
C ALA A 501 12.68 -28.18 3.89
N ALA A 502 12.03 -29.27 3.45
CA ALA A 502 10.94 -29.21 2.47
C ALA A 502 9.73 -28.41 3.00
N ALA A 503 9.32 -28.64 4.25
CA ALA A 503 8.23 -27.90 4.89
C ALA A 503 8.55 -26.40 5.02
N SER A 504 9.77 -26.07 5.43
CA SER A 504 10.28 -24.69 5.50
C SER A 504 10.28 -24.01 4.13
N THR A 505 10.69 -24.73 3.08
CA THR A 505 10.68 -24.24 1.69
C THR A 505 9.25 -23.97 1.21
N ALA A 506 8.33 -24.91 1.43
CA ALA A 506 6.92 -24.73 1.07
C ALA A 506 6.28 -23.54 1.80
N ALA A 507 6.58 -23.34 3.08
CA ALA A 507 6.11 -22.18 3.85
C ALA A 507 6.64 -20.85 3.28
N LYS A 508 7.93 -20.78 2.93
CA LYS A 508 8.54 -19.60 2.30
C LYS A 508 7.93 -19.30 0.93
N ASN A 509 7.57 -20.32 0.15
CA ASN A 509 6.91 -20.12 -1.14
C ASN A 509 5.54 -19.46 -0.97
N ILE A 510 4.76 -19.86 0.04
CA ILE A 510 3.49 -19.20 0.39
C ILE A 510 3.74 -17.74 0.80
N GLU A 511 4.71 -17.49 1.67
CA GLU A 511 5.05 -16.14 2.14
C GLU A 511 5.43 -15.22 0.97
N ASN A 512 6.35 -15.68 0.11
CA ASN A 512 6.82 -14.93 -1.05
C ASN A 512 5.69 -14.64 -2.04
N PHE A 513 4.86 -15.64 -2.35
CA PHE A 513 3.73 -15.49 -3.26
C PHE A 513 2.69 -14.50 -2.71
N THR A 514 2.37 -14.60 -1.42
CA THR A 514 1.44 -13.69 -0.74
C THR A 514 1.95 -12.25 -0.77
N LYS A 515 3.25 -12.03 -0.50
CA LYS A 515 3.88 -10.71 -0.58
C LYS A 515 3.83 -10.13 -2.00
N ALA A 516 4.13 -10.94 -3.02
CA ALA A 516 4.07 -10.51 -4.41
C ALA A 516 2.64 -10.12 -4.84
N GLN A 517 1.64 -10.92 -4.45
CA GLN A 517 0.23 -10.62 -4.72
C GLN A 517 -0.22 -9.32 -4.04
N ALA A 518 0.11 -9.13 -2.76
CA ALA A 518 -0.25 -7.91 -2.04
C ALA A 518 0.37 -6.66 -2.69
N ALA A 519 1.61 -6.76 -3.16
CA ALA A 519 2.25 -5.68 -3.90
C ALA A 519 1.56 -5.36 -5.22
N LEU A 520 1.16 -6.39 -5.99
CA LEU A 520 0.42 -6.22 -7.25
C LEU A 520 -0.93 -5.55 -7.03
N VAL A 521 -1.71 -6.02 -6.05
CA VAL A 521 -3.02 -5.45 -5.71
C VAL A 521 -2.88 -3.97 -5.30
N LYS A 522 -1.88 -3.66 -4.48
CA LYS A 522 -1.59 -2.27 -4.07
C LYS A 522 -1.26 -1.39 -5.29
N ALA A 523 -0.38 -1.85 -6.19
CA ALA A 523 -0.01 -1.10 -7.38
C ALA A 523 -1.22 -0.87 -8.32
N GLN A 524 -2.07 -1.88 -8.50
CA GLN A 524 -3.29 -1.77 -9.31
C GLN A 524 -4.29 -0.77 -8.71
N ALA A 525 -4.46 -0.77 -7.39
CA ALA A 525 -5.34 0.17 -6.69
C ALA A 525 -4.89 1.63 -6.90
N LEU A 526 -3.59 1.89 -6.78
CA LEU A 526 -3.03 3.24 -7.04
C LEU A 526 -3.28 3.68 -8.49
N VAL A 527 -3.09 2.81 -9.47
CA VAL A 527 -3.39 3.15 -10.87
C VAL A 527 -4.89 3.42 -11.07
N ALA A 528 -5.77 2.67 -10.42
CA ALA A 528 -7.21 2.88 -10.52
C ALA A 528 -7.64 4.22 -9.90
N GLU A 529 -7.10 4.56 -8.73
CA GLU A 529 -7.34 5.84 -8.07
C GLU A 529 -6.82 7.02 -8.91
N GLY A 530 -5.58 6.90 -9.43
CA GLY A 530 -5.00 7.89 -10.33
C GLY A 530 -5.89 8.16 -11.55
N LYS A 531 -6.45 7.11 -12.18
CA LYS A 531 -7.39 7.23 -13.30
C LYS A 531 -8.73 7.87 -12.91
N ALA A 532 -9.23 7.59 -11.70
CA ALA A 532 -10.47 8.20 -11.21
C ALA A 532 -10.28 9.72 -10.99
N LEU A 533 -9.11 10.12 -10.49
CA LEU A 533 -8.75 11.53 -10.35
C LEU A 533 -8.57 12.19 -11.73
N ASP A 534 -7.95 11.52 -12.70
CA ASP A 534 -7.88 12.03 -14.09
C ASP A 534 -9.27 12.24 -14.69
N ALA A 535 -10.20 11.31 -14.46
CA ALA A 535 -11.58 11.45 -14.90
C ALA A 535 -12.29 12.63 -14.21
N THR A 536 -11.96 12.91 -12.95
CA THR A 536 -12.49 14.06 -12.20
C THR A 536 -11.98 15.37 -12.78
N VAL A 537 -10.68 15.47 -13.08
CA VAL A 537 -10.09 16.63 -13.76
C VAL A 537 -10.71 16.81 -15.15
N ALA A 538 -10.83 15.73 -15.93
CA ALA A 538 -11.45 15.78 -17.26
C ALA A 538 -12.92 16.22 -17.21
N ALA A 539 -13.68 15.76 -16.21
CA ALA A 539 -15.06 16.18 -15.99
C ALA A 539 -15.15 17.66 -15.65
N ALA A 540 -14.31 18.17 -14.74
CA ALA A 540 -14.25 19.59 -14.39
C ALA A 540 -13.92 20.46 -15.61
N THR A 541 -12.96 20.04 -16.45
CA THR A 541 -12.63 20.71 -17.71
C THR A 541 -13.78 20.70 -18.72
N LYS A 542 -14.53 19.59 -18.80
CA LYS A 542 -15.64 19.45 -19.77
C LYS A 542 -16.77 20.45 -19.50
N VAL A 543 -16.99 20.85 -18.24
CA VAL A 543 -18.05 21.80 -17.86
C VAL A 543 -17.95 23.13 -18.62
N PHE A 544 -16.74 23.60 -18.92
CA PHE A 544 -16.54 24.83 -19.69
C PHE A 544 -17.05 24.69 -21.12
N GLY A 545 -16.66 23.61 -21.81
CA GLY A 545 -17.11 23.32 -23.18
C GLY A 545 -18.63 23.14 -23.29
N ASP A 546 -19.23 22.45 -22.31
CA ASP A 546 -20.69 22.25 -22.24
C ASP A 546 -21.45 23.58 -22.05
N ASN A 547 -20.80 24.61 -21.49
CA ASN A 547 -21.34 25.95 -21.30
C ASN A 547 -20.85 26.96 -22.36
N GLY A 548 -20.29 26.50 -23.48
CA GLY A 548 -19.91 27.34 -24.61
C GLY A 548 -18.59 28.09 -24.45
N TYR A 549 -17.78 27.73 -23.45
CA TYR A 549 -16.45 28.28 -23.25
C TYR A 549 -15.38 27.38 -23.88
N ALA A 550 -14.33 28.00 -24.42
CA ALA A 550 -13.10 27.31 -24.80
C ALA A 550 -12.00 27.69 -23.81
N ILE A 551 -11.23 26.70 -23.33
CA ILE A 551 -10.08 26.95 -22.46
C ILE A 551 -8.82 26.98 -23.34
N ASN A 552 -8.08 28.08 -23.29
CA ASN A 552 -6.83 28.27 -23.99
C ASN A 552 -5.73 28.57 -22.95
N ASN A 553 -4.67 27.76 -22.92
CA ASN A 553 -3.54 28.07 -22.05
C ASN A 553 -2.67 29.12 -22.74
N VAL A 554 -2.44 30.26 -22.09
CA VAL A 554 -1.57 31.31 -22.61
C VAL A 554 -0.14 30.97 -22.21
N VAL A 555 0.50 30.11 -22.99
CA VAL A 555 1.86 29.64 -22.74
C VAL A 555 2.79 30.24 -23.78
N ASP A 556 3.70 31.12 -23.34
CA ASP A 556 4.93 31.52 -24.02
C ASP A 556 4.78 32.07 -25.46
N ALA A 557 3.56 32.42 -25.88
CA ALA A 557 3.23 32.79 -27.25
C ALA A 557 2.06 33.79 -27.34
N THR A 558 1.74 34.21 -28.56
CA THR A 558 0.54 35.00 -28.87
C THR A 558 -0.66 34.08 -29.06
N GLU A 559 -1.71 34.31 -28.29
CA GLU A 559 -3.00 33.64 -28.39
C GLU A 559 -4.06 34.56 -29.01
N PHE A 560 -5.13 33.97 -29.56
CA PHE A 560 -6.19 34.71 -30.26
C PHE A 560 -7.56 34.41 -29.65
N GLY A 561 -8.30 35.49 -29.32
CA GLY A 561 -9.73 35.44 -29.06
C GLY A 561 -10.48 34.90 -30.27
N SER A 562 -11.44 34.03 -30.01
CA SER A 562 -12.26 33.36 -31.01
C SER A 562 -13.67 33.97 -31.06
N SER A 563 -14.58 33.33 -31.79
CA SER A 563 -16.01 33.68 -31.77
C SER A 563 -16.77 33.02 -30.61
N LYS A 564 -16.10 32.18 -29.81
CA LYS A 564 -16.63 31.63 -28.56
C LYS A 564 -16.18 32.51 -27.40
N SER A 565 -16.73 32.27 -26.22
CA SER A 565 -16.20 32.87 -24.99
C SER A 565 -14.94 32.12 -24.58
N ASP A 566 -13.78 32.76 -24.64
CA ASP A 566 -12.50 32.12 -24.33
C ASP A 566 -12.07 32.37 -22.88
N ILE A 567 -11.60 31.32 -22.22
CA ILE A 567 -10.94 31.38 -20.92
C ILE A 567 -9.47 31.14 -21.16
N PHE A 568 -8.72 32.24 -21.10
CA PHE A 568 -7.28 32.26 -21.16
C PHE A 568 -6.70 31.97 -19.77
N ILE A 569 -5.78 31.02 -19.66
CA ILE A 569 -5.08 30.73 -18.40
C ILE A 569 -3.68 31.32 -18.48
N ALA A 570 -3.31 32.19 -17.54
CA ALA A 570 -1.98 32.79 -17.48
C ALA A 570 -0.87 31.73 -17.29
N GLY A 571 0.15 31.78 -18.14
CA GLY A 571 1.37 30.97 -18.00
C GLY A 571 2.48 31.70 -17.24
N GLU A 572 3.69 31.10 -17.26
CA GLU A 572 4.87 31.61 -16.54
C GLU A 572 5.83 32.43 -17.42
N ALA A 573 5.51 32.66 -18.69
CA ALA A 573 6.32 33.50 -19.57
C ALA A 573 5.52 34.63 -20.19
N ASN A 574 6.28 35.65 -20.64
CA ASN A 574 5.70 36.81 -21.29
C ASN A 574 4.95 36.41 -22.56
N SER A 575 3.73 36.91 -22.70
CA SER A 575 2.79 36.48 -23.73
C SER A 575 1.85 37.61 -24.15
N SER A 576 1.02 37.35 -25.15
CA SER A 576 0.02 38.32 -25.62
C SER A 576 -1.26 37.62 -26.04
N ILE A 577 -2.37 38.34 -25.93
CA ILE A 577 -3.68 37.87 -26.36
C ILE A 577 -4.25 38.92 -27.31
N GLU A 578 -4.46 38.51 -28.57
CA GLU A 578 -5.11 39.30 -29.59
C GLU A 578 -6.62 39.02 -29.63
N LEU A 579 -7.41 39.99 -30.12
CA LEU A 579 -8.86 39.86 -30.28
C LEU A 579 -9.66 39.58 -28.99
N PHE A 580 -9.07 39.86 -27.81
CA PHE A 580 -9.70 39.65 -26.52
C PHE A 580 -10.99 40.46 -26.37
N ASN A 581 -12.10 39.77 -26.10
CA ASN A 581 -13.45 40.32 -25.92
C ASN A 581 -14.03 40.99 -27.17
N LEU A 582 -13.59 40.58 -28.37
CA LEU A 582 -14.03 41.15 -29.65
C LEU A 582 -15.27 40.44 -30.25
N GLN A 583 -15.27 39.10 -30.29
CA GLN A 583 -16.34 38.29 -30.90
C GLN A 583 -17.03 37.34 -29.91
N GLY A 584 -16.46 37.16 -28.71
CA GLY A 584 -17.02 36.43 -27.58
C GLY A 584 -16.72 37.14 -26.25
N VAL A 585 -17.18 36.56 -25.13
CA VAL A 585 -16.89 37.09 -23.79
C VAL A 585 -15.64 36.41 -23.26
N ASP A 586 -14.51 37.11 -23.35
CA ASP A 586 -13.23 36.52 -22.99
C ASP A 586 -12.83 36.86 -21.56
N SER A 587 -12.06 35.96 -20.95
CA SER A 587 -11.60 36.05 -19.57
C SER A 587 -10.17 35.57 -19.47
N LEU A 588 -9.36 36.21 -18.63
CA LEU A 588 -8.00 35.77 -18.30
C LEU A 588 -7.96 35.35 -16.83
N PHE A 589 -7.83 34.05 -16.57
CA PHE A 589 -7.62 33.52 -15.24
C PHE A 589 -6.14 33.64 -14.85
N ILE A 590 -5.90 34.31 -13.72
CA ILE A 590 -4.56 34.57 -13.19
C ILE A 590 -4.32 33.89 -11.84
N GLY A 591 -5.32 33.24 -11.25
CA GLY A 591 -5.23 32.66 -9.91
C GLY A 591 -5.91 33.52 -8.84
N SER A 592 -6.47 32.88 -7.81
CA SER A 592 -7.32 33.55 -6.82
C SER A 592 -6.56 34.39 -5.78
N ASP A 593 -5.25 34.17 -5.65
CA ASP A 593 -4.37 34.88 -4.70
C ASP A 593 -4.01 36.31 -5.14
N TYR A 594 -4.28 36.66 -6.40
CA TYR A 594 -3.93 37.96 -6.96
C TYR A 594 -4.90 39.07 -6.55
N THR A 595 -4.33 40.24 -6.29
CA THR A 595 -5.06 41.50 -6.14
C THR A 595 -4.74 42.46 -7.29
N LEU A 596 -5.71 43.27 -7.71
CA LEU A 596 -5.54 44.16 -8.86
C LEU A 596 -4.97 45.50 -8.45
N VAL A 597 -3.87 45.91 -9.10
CA VAL A 597 -3.28 47.24 -8.93
C VAL A 597 -3.35 47.99 -10.26
N LYS A 598 -4.07 49.11 -10.31
CA LYS A 598 -4.09 49.99 -11.48
C LYS A 598 -2.98 51.03 -11.36
N GLY A 599 -1.82 50.77 -11.97
CA GLY A 599 -0.66 51.65 -11.81
C GLY A 599 0.67 50.96 -12.06
N ALA A 600 1.75 51.65 -11.70
CA ALA A 600 3.11 51.14 -11.84
C ALA A 600 3.43 50.05 -10.79
N LEU A 601 4.41 49.20 -11.10
CA LEU A 601 4.96 48.17 -10.19
C LEU A 601 5.38 48.74 -8.82
N THR A 602 5.69 50.04 -8.75
CA THR A 602 6.12 50.71 -7.51
C THR A 602 4.99 51.07 -6.55
N THR A 603 3.74 50.72 -6.86
CA THR A 603 2.54 51.13 -6.10
C THR A 603 1.85 49.98 -5.36
N GLY A 604 2.50 48.82 -5.28
CA GLY A 604 1.96 47.59 -4.74
C GLY A 604 2.07 47.39 -3.22
N ASN A 605 1.71 46.19 -2.78
CA ASN A 605 1.65 45.69 -1.42
C ASN A 605 2.42 44.37 -1.31
N ASP A 606 3.58 44.47 -0.66
CA ASP A 606 4.58 43.42 -0.46
C ASP A 606 4.10 42.14 0.27
N ALA A 607 2.84 42.08 0.73
CA ALA A 607 2.26 40.96 1.47
C ALA A 607 1.33 40.04 0.66
N VAL A 608 0.93 40.45 -0.55
CA VAL A 608 -0.02 39.73 -1.42
C VAL A 608 0.57 39.59 -2.82
N LEU A 609 0.04 38.67 -3.63
CA LEU A 609 0.38 38.63 -5.05
C LEU A 609 -0.43 39.70 -5.80
N GLU A 610 0.21 40.38 -6.74
CA GLU A 610 -0.39 41.52 -7.43
C GLU A 610 -0.40 41.37 -8.96
N ALA A 611 -1.48 41.87 -9.56
CA ALA A 611 -1.64 42.00 -11.00
C ALA A 611 -1.68 43.50 -11.34
N PHE A 612 -0.57 44.00 -11.87
CA PHE A 612 -0.43 45.41 -12.22
C PHE A 612 -0.94 45.66 -13.63
N VAL A 613 -1.91 46.57 -13.76
CA VAL A 613 -2.49 46.96 -15.04
C VAL A 613 -1.97 48.32 -15.46
N THR A 614 -1.30 48.35 -16.60
CA THR A 614 -0.81 49.57 -17.24
C THR A 614 -1.28 49.66 -18.70
N SER A 615 -1.21 50.85 -19.27
CA SER A 615 -1.53 51.10 -20.68
C SER A 615 -0.24 51.40 -21.45
N LEU A 616 0.00 50.68 -22.55
CA LEU A 616 1.13 50.91 -23.44
C LEU A 616 0.68 50.84 -24.89
N ASN A 617 0.86 51.93 -25.65
CA ASN A 617 0.53 52.02 -27.08
C ASN A 617 -0.92 51.60 -27.44
N GLY A 618 -1.88 51.85 -26.55
CA GLY A 618 -3.29 51.47 -26.76
C GLY A 618 -3.61 50.01 -26.40
N ASN A 619 -2.64 49.26 -25.86
CA ASN A 619 -2.84 47.92 -25.32
C ASN A 619 -2.86 47.96 -23.79
N THR A 620 -3.54 46.98 -23.20
CA THR A 620 -3.44 46.71 -21.76
C THR A 620 -2.24 45.80 -21.53
N VAL A 621 -1.35 46.19 -20.62
CA VAL A 621 -0.23 45.37 -20.16
C VAL A 621 -0.50 44.96 -18.72
N ILE A 622 -0.59 43.65 -18.49
CA ILE A 622 -0.81 43.04 -17.18
C ILE A 622 0.51 42.42 -16.74
N SER A 623 1.11 42.96 -15.68
CA SER A 623 2.30 42.37 -15.05
C SER A 623 1.87 41.61 -13.80
N LEU A 624 2.04 40.29 -13.81
CA LEU A 624 1.71 39.38 -12.73
C LEU A 624 2.97 39.10 -11.92
N GLU A 625 2.94 39.32 -10.61
CA GLU A 625 4.02 38.89 -9.73
C GLU A 625 4.16 37.36 -9.71
N THR A 626 5.39 36.84 -9.80
CA THR A 626 5.65 35.39 -9.65
C THR A 626 6.02 35.02 -8.21
N SER A 627 6.37 36.00 -7.39
CA SER A 627 6.59 35.87 -5.96
C SER A 627 6.13 37.15 -5.27
N LYS A 628 5.76 37.09 -3.99
CA LYS A 628 5.46 38.31 -3.22
C LYS A 628 6.77 39.07 -3.03
N PHE A 629 6.96 40.16 -3.75
CA PHE A 629 8.18 40.96 -3.65
C PHE A 629 7.85 42.39 -3.22
N GLY A 630 8.86 43.10 -2.72
CA GLY A 630 8.66 44.47 -2.28
C GLY A 630 8.51 45.41 -3.47
N SER A 631 7.55 46.35 -3.45
CA SER A 631 7.32 47.34 -4.53
C SER A 631 8.53 48.24 -4.86
N SER A 632 9.63 48.08 -4.11
CA SER A 632 10.94 48.74 -4.31
C SER A 632 12.06 47.77 -4.71
N ALA A 633 11.76 46.52 -5.08
CA ALA A 633 12.74 45.53 -5.51
C ALA A 633 13.44 45.98 -6.80
N ALA A 634 14.76 45.79 -6.86
CA ALA A 634 15.57 46.18 -8.02
C ALA A 634 15.28 45.31 -9.26
N ASP A 635 14.93 44.05 -9.04
CA ASP A 635 14.57 43.07 -10.05
C ASP A 635 13.12 42.64 -9.80
N ALA A 636 12.18 43.18 -10.57
CA ALA A 636 10.77 42.79 -10.47
C ALA A 636 10.60 41.39 -11.05
N GLU A 637 10.22 40.42 -10.21
CA GLU A 637 9.89 39.05 -10.62
C GLU A 637 8.45 39.02 -11.13
N VAL A 638 8.27 39.42 -12.40
CA VAL A 638 6.95 39.50 -13.02
C VAL A 638 6.89 38.78 -14.36
N VAL A 639 5.72 38.23 -14.65
CA VAL A 639 5.31 37.73 -15.97
C VAL A 639 4.36 38.72 -16.61
N VAL A 640 4.60 39.07 -17.87
CA VAL A 640 3.86 40.12 -18.57
C VAL A 640 2.94 39.52 -19.62
N ILE A 641 1.64 39.79 -19.50
CA ILE A 641 0.62 39.42 -20.47
C ILE A 641 0.06 40.69 -21.11
N THR A 642 0.18 40.83 -22.43
CA THR A 642 -0.35 41.98 -23.17
C THR A 642 -1.69 41.65 -23.81
N LEU A 643 -2.77 42.34 -23.42
CA LEU A 643 -4.04 42.27 -24.13
C LEU A 643 -4.08 43.34 -25.23
N VAL A 644 -3.99 42.89 -26.47
CA VAL A 644 -3.84 43.77 -27.64
C VAL A 644 -5.18 44.42 -27.98
N GLY A 645 -5.20 45.75 -28.10
CA GLY A 645 -6.39 46.53 -28.43
C GLY A 645 -7.43 46.66 -27.31
N VAL A 646 -7.10 46.24 -26.08
CA VAL A 646 -7.97 46.37 -24.91
C VAL A 646 -7.61 47.63 -24.12
N ASP A 647 -8.61 48.42 -23.72
CA ASP A 647 -8.42 49.60 -22.88
C ASP A 647 -8.21 49.20 -21.41
N ALA A 648 -7.07 49.58 -20.84
CA ALA A 648 -6.67 49.27 -19.46
C ALA A 648 -7.66 49.78 -18.41
N THR A 649 -8.43 50.83 -18.71
CA THR A 649 -9.44 51.38 -17.79
C THR A 649 -10.61 50.43 -17.58
N THR A 650 -10.91 49.59 -18.59
CA THR A 650 -12.02 48.62 -18.60
C THR A 650 -11.73 47.34 -17.82
N ILE A 651 -10.47 47.14 -17.40
CA ILE A 651 -10.05 45.92 -16.71
C ILE A 651 -10.63 45.86 -15.30
N GLN A 652 -11.15 44.68 -14.97
CA GLN A 652 -11.65 44.31 -13.66
C GLN A 652 -11.09 42.95 -13.28
N LEU A 653 -10.82 42.75 -11.99
CA LEU A 653 -10.45 41.47 -11.41
C LEU A 653 -11.54 41.06 -10.43
N ASN A 654 -12.14 39.89 -10.67
CA ASN A 654 -13.08 39.29 -9.75
C ASN A 654 -12.67 37.83 -9.52
N ASN A 655 -12.31 37.50 -8.28
CA ASN A 655 -11.90 36.15 -7.86
C ASN A 655 -10.84 35.50 -8.79
N GLY A 656 -9.76 36.23 -9.08
CA GLY A 656 -8.68 35.72 -9.93
C GLY A 656 -8.96 35.72 -11.43
N ILE A 657 -10.08 36.29 -11.88
CA ILE A 657 -10.41 36.41 -13.30
C ILE A 657 -10.37 37.88 -13.72
N ILE A 658 -9.48 38.17 -14.67
CA ILE A 658 -9.45 39.42 -15.41
C ILE A 658 -10.50 39.39 -16.52
N THR A 659 -11.35 40.41 -16.53
CA THR A 659 -12.34 40.66 -17.57
C THR A 659 -12.21 42.10 -18.06
N SER A 660 -12.68 42.37 -19.28
CA SER A 660 -12.87 43.75 -19.76
C SER A 660 -14.38 44.00 -19.91
N VAL A 661 -14.87 45.12 -19.38
CA VAL A 661 -16.21 45.58 -19.75
C VAL A 661 -16.14 46.16 -21.16
N ALA A 662 -16.94 45.64 -22.08
CA ALA A 662 -17.02 46.18 -23.43
C ALA A 662 -17.26 47.70 -23.37
N PRO A 663 -16.57 48.53 -24.17
CA PRO A 663 -16.92 49.94 -24.26
C PRO A 663 -18.38 50.01 -24.73
N THR A 664 -19.25 50.57 -23.90
CA THR A 664 -20.59 50.96 -24.34
C THR A 664 -20.41 51.94 -25.49
N VAL A 665 -20.68 51.47 -26.71
CA VAL A 665 -20.71 52.30 -27.91
C VAL A 665 -21.87 53.27 -27.82
#